data_AF-A0A497Q1T4-F1
#
_entry.id   AF-A0A497Q1T4-F1
#
_cell.length_a   1.000
_cell.length_b   1.000
_cell.length_c   1.000
_cell.angle_alpha   90.00
_cell.angle_beta   90.00
_cell.angle_gamma   90.00
#
_symmetry.space_group_name_H-M   'P 1'
#
loop_
_entity.id
_entity.type
_entity.pdbx_description
1 polymer ?
#
loop_
_entity_poly.entity_id
_entity_poly.type
_entity_poly.pdbx_seq_one_letter_code
_entity_poly.pdbx_strand_id
1 'polypeptide(L)'
;MPRNPPKLMENQVRELEVDFSFSCGATALGNVLYDGEKIAARVRYSDTPAGSMVSARIIQDSPTAPDWLRTLASAGVSFTPRPLIHAKGYHSQSDVTSDDMYPPSTRGWIKRMSTAGRRASYFVFEVSGSKKYLLLIFDESDKVILEGHLINQYEIGVLEFERDIETLREINLLLKKKSVIASYTDTEGPSPDMAQFEQLLDQVEPGVFKYVSNSFDETLESLVPPEFPAEVRKQLKQFYAFVVRNTVPDVDPVDLWYGGLSSLMMKLVGPHVACLLDDVKPPPYVAIMIEAASGDIPGVEHPLRGEIEPPSWYKGLMKIVEMGPSWYDRSFKHAQILEQSGTLPRGIPVTRREAAKSREAWKDRLAIAALGLGMRANVHVKRIGLKYLLYFGSAYRWPHRHTAWSARLERKGKTPWYVQVMIMPPRAIEDALRVIPTATPIKWQGFRTNFSQFNTTKSQWMFSVDKTCNALTKSKTDSALRKSLKLWREGKIEPVTAQEAQVMSRASTSFYLAGLDAGVYSQVLKMDTDFMTETLESLEKRRVLAMKYIATFYGLVPIAIVMRGESGVINSFVSAMVTQAPSASVFISDNGEQCLLILRLPRRAASELVAKLPKYSNEVDINVDMYSIDAYAAYMNDIYSRLLLEDGSWDSDISGLESQSRVSGVGRR
;
A
#
# COMPACT_ATOMS: atom_id res chain seq x y z
N MET A 1 -33.26 -52.16 43.16
CA MET A 1 -33.06 -52.04 41.70
C MET A 1 -33.10 -50.55 41.34
N PRO A 2 -31.99 -49.96 40.90
CA PRO A 2 -31.95 -48.53 40.58
C PRO A 2 -32.47 -48.26 39.17
N ARG A 3 -33.17 -47.13 39.03
CA ARG A 3 -33.79 -46.61 37.81
C ARG A 3 -32.71 -46.17 36.81
N ASN A 4 -32.83 -46.63 35.57
CA ASN A 4 -32.05 -46.11 34.44
C ASN A 4 -32.45 -44.65 34.14
N PRO A 5 -31.50 -43.77 33.80
CA PRO A 5 -31.77 -42.38 33.44
C PRO A 5 -32.42 -42.27 32.05
N PRO A 6 -33.15 -41.19 31.77
CA PRO A 6 -33.82 -40.98 30.49
C PRO A 6 -32.80 -40.74 29.37
N LYS A 7 -33.07 -41.35 28.20
CA LYS A 7 -32.35 -41.10 26.95
C LYS A 7 -32.36 -39.59 26.64
N LEU A 8 -31.17 -39.01 26.50
CA LEU A 8 -30.95 -37.71 25.87
C LEU A 8 -31.65 -37.72 24.50
N MET A 9 -32.54 -36.75 24.29
CA MET A 9 -33.07 -36.45 22.96
C MET A 9 -31.90 -36.19 22.01
N GLU A 10 -31.82 -36.99 20.95
CA GLU A 10 -31.03 -36.65 19.77
C GLU A 10 -31.47 -35.27 19.29
N ASN A 11 -30.55 -34.31 19.30
CA ASN A 11 -30.72 -33.05 18.59
C ASN A 11 -30.87 -33.41 17.10
N GLN A 12 -32.12 -33.45 16.62
CA GLN A 12 -32.41 -33.48 15.20
C GLN A 12 -31.77 -32.25 14.56
N VAL A 13 -30.68 -32.47 13.82
CA VAL A 13 -30.12 -31.51 12.88
C VAL A 13 -31.24 -31.15 11.91
N ARG A 14 -31.72 -29.91 11.95
CA ARG A 14 -32.77 -29.42 11.05
C ARG A 14 -32.09 -28.91 9.79
N GLU A 15 -32.09 -29.74 8.75
CA GLU A 15 -31.48 -29.43 7.45
C GLU A 15 -32.21 -28.26 6.77
N LEU A 16 -31.45 -27.31 6.23
CA LEU A 16 -31.98 -26.22 5.42
C LEU A 16 -31.53 -26.42 3.97
N GLU A 17 -32.34 -27.08 3.16
CA GLU A 17 -31.99 -27.35 1.77
C GLU A 17 -32.24 -26.10 0.91
N VAL A 18 -31.17 -25.55 0.33
CA VAL A 18 -31.21 -24.39 -0.58
C VAL A 18 -30.75 -24.88 -1.95
N ASP A 19 -31.67 -24.88 -2.91
CA ASP A 19 -31.36 -25.29 -4.28
C ASP A 19 -30.79 -24.10 -5.05
N PHE A 20 -29.59 -24.25 -5.62
CA PHE A 20 -29.00 -23.27 -6.54
C PHE A 20 -29.13 -23.81 -7.97
N SER A 21 -30.09 -23.30 -8.73
CA SER A 21 -30.29 -23.70 -10.12
C SER A 21 -29.68 -22.69 -11.08
N PHE A 22 -28.96 -23.18 -12.10
CA PHE A 22 -28.30 -22.37 -13.12
C PHE A 22 -29.08 -22.40 -14.44
N SER A 23 -29.19 -21.27 -15.13
CA SER A 23 -29.96 -21.12 -16.38
C SER A 23 -29.46 -21.96 -17.57
N CYS A 24 -28.30 -22.62 -17.46
CA CYS A 24 -27.72 -23.47 -18.51
C CYS A 24 -28.13 -24.95 -18.42
N GLY A 25 -29.09 -25.31 -17.56
CA GLY A 25 -29.56 -26.69 -17.42
C GLY A 25 -28.63 -27.60 -16.60
N ALA A 26 -27.53 -27.06 -16.07
CA ALA A 26 -26.71 -27.72 -15.06
C ALA A 26 -27.25 -27.39 -13.65
N THR A 27 -27.73 -28.41 -12.94
CA THR A 27 -27.99 -28.33 -11.49
C THR A 27 -26.71 -28.65 -10.73
N ALA A 28 -26.19 -27.70 -9.96
CA ALA A 28 -25.21 -28.01 -8.93
C ALA A 28 -25.96 -28.13 -7.59
N LEU A 29 -26.07 -29.36 -7.06
CA LEU A 29 -26.58 -29.60 -5.72
C LEU A 29 -25.58 -29.03 -4.71
N GLY A 30 -25.96 -27.91 -4.09
CA GLY A 30 -25.23 -27.32 -2.97
C GLY A 30 -26.04 -27.43 -1.69
N ASN A 31 -25.79 -28.43 -0.86
CA ASN A 31 -26.44 -28.52 0.45
C ASN A 31 -25.85 -27.45 1.37
N VAL A 32 -26.70 -26.57 1.91
CA VAL A 32 -26.36 -25.61 2.95
C VAL A 32 -26.80 -26.18 4.30
N LEU A 33 -25.92 -26.93 4.97
CA LEU A 33 -26.22 -27.49 6.28
C LEU A 33 -26.10 -26.40 7.34
N TYR A 34 -27.18 -26.14 8.09
CA TYR A 34 -27.18 -25.24 9.24
C TYR A 34 -27.47 -26.03 10.51
N ASP A 35 -26.49 -26.15 11.41
CA ASP A 35 -26.61 -26.93 12.65
C ASP A 35 -27.00 -26.09 13.88
N GLY A 36 -27.28 -24.80 13.69
CA GLY A 36 -27.55 -23.84 14.76
C GLY A 36 -26.34 -22.97 15.14
N GLU A 37 -25.11 -23.38 14.81
CA GLU A 37 -23.87 -22.63 15.06
C GLU A 37 -23.04 -22.35 13.79
N LYS A 38 -23.13 -23.20 12.76
CA LYS A 38 -22.36 -23.10 11.51
C LYS A 38 -23.24 -23.29 10.28
N ILE A 39 -22.92 -22.57 9.20
CA ILE A 39 -23.50 -22.76 7.87
C ILE A 39 -22.45 -23.45 6.98
N ALA A 40 -22.55 -24.75 6.78
CA ALA A 40 -21.71 -25.51 5.86
C ALA A 40 -22.38 -25.60 4.49
N ALA A 41 -21.94 -24.77 3.54
CA ALA A 41 -22.38 -24.85 2.15
C ALA A 41 -21.38 -25.69 1.33
N ARG A 42 -21.81 -26.86 0.85
CA ARG A 42 -21.00 -27.68 -0.07
C ARG A 42 -21.25 -27.23 -1.51
N VAL A 43 -20.64 -26.12 -1.92
CA VAL A 43 -20.73 -25.67 -3.32
C VAL A 43 -19.67 -26.41 -4.15
N ARG A 44 -20.09 -27.39 -4.97
CA ARG A 44 -19.21 -27.93 -6.03
C ARG A 44 -19.24 -26.97 -7.21
N TYR A 45 -18.16 -26.23 -7.42
CA TYR A 45 -17.94 -25.50 -8.67
C TYR A 45 -17.56 -26.50 -9.77
N SER A 46 -18.45 -26.72 -10.72
CA SER A 46 -18.12 -27.27 -12.03
C SER A 46 -18.30 -26.17 -13.07
N ASP A 47 -17.23 -25.81 -13.79
CA ASP A 47 -17.15 -24.97 -15.00
C ASP A 47 -18.45 -24.27 -15.47
N THR A 48 -19.02 -23.41 -14.63
CA THR A 48 -20.20 -22.61 -15.02
C THR A 48 -19.73 -21.43 -15.86
N PRO A 49 -20.26 -21.23 -17.09
CA PRO A 49 -19.93 -20.09 -17.92
C PRO A 49 -20.26 -18.77 -17.19
N ALA A 50 -19.38 -17.79 -17.34
CA ALA A 50 -19.62 -16.42 -16.89
C ALA A 50 -20.97 -15.92 -17.46
N GLY A 51 -21.84 -15.36 -16.60
CA GLY A 51 -23.17 -14.87 -16.98
C GLY A 51 -24.34 -15.85 -16.78
N SER A 52 -24.10 -17.04 -16.20
CA SER A 52 -25.19 -17.98 -15.86
C SER A 52 -26.01 -17.46 -14.68
N MET A 53 -27.33 -17.37 -14.82
CA MET A 53 -28.22 -16.87 -13.76
C MET A 53 -28.43 -17.96 -12.70
N VAL A 54 -28.20 -17.62 -11.43
CA VAL A 54 -28.39 -18.51 -10.27
C VAL A 54 -29.71 -18.14 -9.61
N SER A 55 -30.61 -19.10 -9.41
CA SER A 55 -31.79 -18.91 -8.56
C SER A 55 -31.66 -19.73 -7.28
N ALA A 56 -31.91 -19.10 -6.12
CA ALA A 56 -31.92 -19.77 -4.83
C ALA A 56 -33.36 -19.96 -4.36
N ARG A 57 -33.77 -21.20 -4.10
CA ARG A 57 -35.09 -21.51 -3.52
C ARG A 57 -34.91 -22.24 -2.20
N ILE A 58 -35.50 -21.71 -1.12
CA ILE A 58 -35.60 -22.43 0.16
C ILE A 58 -36.66 -23.52 -0.01
N ILE A 59 -36.28 -24.78 0.22
CA ILE A 59 -37.17 -25.93 0.12
C ILE A 59 -37.98 -26.13 1.42
N GLN A 60 -37.46 -25.69 2.58
CA GLN A 60 -38.17 -25.67 3.86
C GLN A 60 -37.84 -24.42 4.70
N ASP A 61 -38.88 -23.66 5.07
CA ASP A 61 -38.76 -22.45 5.89
C ASP A 61 -38.40 -22.83 7.34
N SER A 62 -37.18 -22.50 7.78
CA SER A 62 -36.77 -22.67 9.17
C SER A 62 -36.82 -21.33 9.90
N PRO A 63 -37.49 -21.25 11.08
CA PRO A 63 -37.46 -20.07 11.93
C PRO A 63 -36.06 -19.73 12.48
N THR A 64 -35.07 -20.62 12.31
CA THR A 64 -33.66 -20.37 12.68
C THR A 64 -32.77 -19.94 11.51
N ALA A 65 -33.30 -19.87 10.28
CA ALA A 65 -32.52 -19.43 9.12
C ALA A 65 -32.01 -18.00 9.30
N PRO A 66 -30.76 -17.68 8.91
CA PRO A 66 -30.26 -16.31 8.95
C PRO A 66 -31.15 -15.35 8.16
N ASP A 67 -31.38 -14.13 8.68
CA ASP A 67 -32.29 -13.16 8.06
C ASP A 67 -31.96 -12.84 6.59
N TRP A 68 -30.67 -12.86 6.22
CA TRP A 68 -30.27 -12.63 4.84
C TRP A 68 -30.82 -13.75 3.93
N LEU A 69 -30.76 -15.01 4.37
CA LEU A 69 -31.21 -16.16 3.59
C LEU A 69 -32.75 -16.18 3.46
N ARG A 70 -33.46 -15.82 4.53
CA ARG A 70 -34.92 -15.60 4.49
C ARG A 70 -35.30 -14.47 3.53
N THR A 71 -34.53 -13.39 3.53
CA THR A 71 -34.74 -12.26 2.60
C THR A 71 -34.55 -12.71 1.15
N LEU A 72 -33.51 -13.49 0.86
CA LEU A 72 -33.27 -14.02 -0.49
C LEU A 72 -34.42 -14.91 -0.98
N ALA A 73 -34.91 -15.78 -0.10
CA ALA A 73 -35.98 -16.72 -0.43
C ALA A 73 -37.33 -16.06 -0.64
N SER A 74 -37.68 -15.09 0.21
CA SER A 74 -38.95 -14.35 0.12
C SER A 74 -39.04 -13.45 -1.12
N ALA A 75 -37.90 -12.98 -1.64
CA ALA A 75 -37.86 -12.01 -2.73
C ALA A 75 -37.74 -12.64 -4.14
N GLY A 76 -37.69 -13.98 -4.26
CA GLY A 76 -37.63 -14.64 -5.57
C GLY A 76 -36.43 -14.17 -6.43
N VAL A 77 -35.30 -13.90 -5.78
CA VAL A 77 -34.17 -13.19 -6.38
C VAL A 77 -33.36 -14.13 -7.26
N SER A 78 -33.21 -13.77 -8.53
CA SER A 78 -32.17 -14.29 -9.40
C SER A 78 -30.87 -13.51 -9.22
N PHE A 79 -29.74 -14.21 -9.24
CA PHE A 79 -28.41 -13.64 -9.11
C PHE A 79 -27.59 -13.83 -10.37
N THR A 80 -26.79 -12.83 -10.71
CA THR A 80 -25.72 -13.01 -11.69
C THR A 80 -24.40 -13.13 -10.92
N PRO A 81 -23.73 -14.30 -10.95
CA PRO A 81 -22.48 -14.49 -10.25
C PRO A 81 -21.39 -13.65 -10.89
N ARG A 82 -20.80 -12.75 -10.10
CA ARG A 82 -19.49 -12.17 -10.35
C ARG A 82 -18.55 -12.69 -9.26
N PRO A 83 -17.81 -13.78 -9.47
CA PRO A 83 -16.84 -14.24 -8.48
C PRO A 83 -15.74 -13.18 -8.33
N LEU A 84 -15.84 -12.37 -7.29
CA LEU A 84 -14.81 -11.40 -6.90
C LEU A 84 -13.99 -12.00 -5.76
N ILE A 85 -13.17 -12.99 -6.09
CA ILE A 85 -12.38 -13.73 -5.10
C ILE A 85 -11.20 -12.88 -4.67
N HIS A 86 -11.34 -12.16 -3.56
CA HIS A 86 -10.21 -11.55 -2.86
C HIS A 86 -9.96 -12.29 -1.57
N ALA A 87 -8.78 -12.89 -1.40
CA ALA A 87 -8.42 -13.51 -0.14
C ALA A 87 -7.97 -12.43 0.85
N LYS A 88 -8.85 -12.05 1.79
CA LYS A 88 -8.53 -11.12 2.90
C LYS A 88 -8.82 -11.81 4.23
N GLY A 89 -8.01 -11.54 5.25
CA GLY A 89 -8.27 -12.09 6.57
C GLY A 89 -9.60 -11.55 7.14
N TYR A 90 -10.29 -12.34 7.95
CA TYR A 90 -11.56 -12.00 8.57
C TYR A 90 -11.62 -12.48 10.02
N HIS A 91 -12.14 -11.65 10.92
CA HIS A 91 -12.45 -12.03 12.29
C HIS A 91 -13.95 -12.18 12.47
N SER A 92 -14.41 -13.33 12.97
CA SER A 92 -15.85 -13.57 13.23
C SER A 92 -16.42 -12.72 14.38
N GLN A 93 -15.57 -12.10 15.20
CA GLN A 93 -15.95 -11.20 16.28
C GLN A 93 -15.04 -9.97 16.24
N SER A 94 -15.61 -8.76 16.38
CA SER A 94 -14.80 -7.53 16.46
C SER A 94 -15.01 -6.80 17.77
N ASP A 95 -13.93 -6.57 18.52
CA ASP A 95 -13.84 -5.61 19.62
C ASP A 95 -13.68 -4.15 19.12
N VAL A 96 -13.78 -3.91 17.80
CA VAL A 96 -13.51 -2.62 17.17
C VAL A 96 -14.73 -1.70 17.25
N THR A 97 -14.59 -0.62 18.02
CA THR A 97 -15.70 0.23 18.49
C THR A 97 -16.21 1.28 17.49
N SER A 98 -15.50 1.68 16.43
CA SER A 98 -15.99 2.66 15.43
C SER A 98 -15.90 2.20 13.97
N ASP A 99 -16.94 2.49 13.17
CA ASP A 99 -16.86 2.39 11.69
C ASP A 99 -16.43 3.76 11.18
N ASP A 100 -15.18 3.87 10.72
CA ASP A 100 -14.68 5.12 10.17
C ASP A 100 -15.12 5.33 8.71
N MET A 101 -15.93 4.42 8.14
CA MET A 101 -16.55 4.58 6.82
C MET A 101 -17.87 5.34 6.89
N TYR A 102 -18.18 6.07 5.83
CA TYR A 102 -19.45 6.73 5.65
C TYR A 102 -19.87 6.64 4.18
N PRO A 103 -21.10 6.18 3.89
CA PRO A 103 -22.06 5.63 4.86
C PRO A 103 -21.51 4.38 5.59
N PRO A 104 -22.00 4.04 6.80
CA PRO A 104 -21.49 2.87 7.53
C PRO A 104 -21.68 1.58 6.73
N SER A 105 -20.77 0.63 6.89
CA SER A 105 -20.90 -0.69 6.24
C SER A 105 -22.12 -1.44 6.79
N THR A 106 -22.78 -2.23 5.92
CA THR A 106 -23.91 -3.05 6.30
C THR A 106 -23.51 -3.99 7.43
N ARG A 107 -24.14 -3.85 8.61
CA ARG A 107 -23.82 -4.67 9.80
C ARG A 107 -22.33 -4.64 10.21
N GLY A 108 -21.60 -3.58 9.85
CA GLY A 108 -20.21 -3.40 10.27
C GLY A 108 -19.22 -4.40 9.65
N TRP A 109 -19.56 -5.10 8.57
CA TRP A 109 -18.76 -6.22 8.06
C TRP A 109 -17.32 -5.83 7.71
N ILE A 110 -17.10 -4.59 7.27
CA ILE A 110 -15.76 -4.12 6.90
C ILE A 110 -14.82 -4.05 8.10
N LYS A 111 -15.32 -3.84 9.32
CA LYS A 111 -14.52 -3.79 10.55
C LYS A 111 -13.87 -5.13 10.89
N ARG A 112 -14.49 -6.21 10.40
CA ARG A 112 -14.04 -7.58 10.62
C ARG A 112 -13.01 -8.02 9.58
N MET A 113 -12.85 -7.27 8.49
CA MET A 113 -11.82 -7.49 7.49
C MET A 113 -10.46 -7.03 8.03
N SER A 114 -9.49 -7.94 8.13
CA SER A 114 -8.20 -7.72 8.78
C SER A 114 -7.09 -8.46 8.03
N THR A 115 -5.85 -7.98 8.12
CA THR A 115 -4.70 -8.74 7.61
C THR A 115 -4.29 -9.90 8.54
N ALA A 116 -4.74 -9.88 9.81
CA ALA A 116 -4.42 -10.88 10.82
C ALA A 116 -5.56 -11.90 11.07
N GLY A 117 -6.70 -11.73 10.41
CA GLY A 117 -7.84 -12.64 10.53
C GLY A 117 -7.65 -13.95 9.76
N ARG A 118 -8.61 -14.88 9.92
CA ARG A 118 -8.64 -16.14 9.16
C ARG A 118 -8.77 -15.84 7.68
N ARG A 119 -8.09 -16.59 6.81
CA ARG A 119 -8.23 -16.40 5.36
C ARG A 119 -9.68 -16.62 4.95
N ALA A 120 -10.28 -15.58 4.38
CA ALA A 120 -11.63 -15.62 3.87
C ALA A 120 -11.68 -15.20 2.41
N SER A 121 -12.55 -15.88 1.66
CA SER A 121 -12.96 -15.49 0.31
C SER A 121 -14.28 -14.74 0.37
N TYR A 122 -14.41 -13.69 -0.44
CA TYR A 122 -15.60 -12.84 -0.50
C TYR A 122 -16.26 -13.07 -1.85
N PHE A 123 -17.57 -13.25 -1.88
CA PHE A 123 -18.33 -13.44 -3.11
C PHE A 123 -19.44 -12.43 -3.16
N VAL A 124 -19.56 -11.71 -4.27
CA VAL A 124 -20.55 -10.65 -4.45
C VAL A 124 -21.45 -11.06 -5.62
N PHE A 125 -22.76 -11.01 -5.39
CA PHE A 125 -23.76 -11.34 -6.40
C PHE A 125 -24.69 -10.15 -6.61
N GLU A 126 -24.91 -9.79 -7.87
CA GLU A 126 -25.92 -8.80 -8.23
C GLU A 126 -27.32 -9.35 -7.96
N VAL A 127 -28.13 -8.59 -7.24
CA VAL A 127 -29.54 -8.92 -6.97
C VAL A 127 -30.38 -8.40 -8.13
N SER A 128 -30.96 -9.29 -8.94
CA SER A 128 -31.77 -8.88 -10.09
C SER A 128 -32.91 -7.95 -9.67
N GLY A 129 -33.11 -6.86 -10.42
CA GLY A 129 -34.16 -5.86 -10.14
C GLY A 129 -33.89 -4.97 -8.91
N SER A 130 -32.71 -5.05 -8.29
CA SER A 130 -32.34 -4.25 -7.12
C SER A 130 -30.99 -3.55 -7.31
N LYS A 131 -30.75 -2.47 -6.55
CA LYS A 131 -29.44 -1.80 -6.45
C LYS A 131 -28.54 -2.39 -5.35
N LYS A 132 -28.97 -3.49 -4.72
CA LYS A 132 -28.25 -4.19 -3.67
C LYS A 132 -27.49 -5.39 -4.22
N TYR A 133 -26.54 -5.86 -3.43
CA TYR A 133 -25.70 -7.00 -3.75
C TYR A 133 -25.70 -7.96 -2.58
N LEU A 134 -25.64 -9.25 -2.86
CA LEU A 134 -25.43 -10.28 -1.84
C LEU A 134 -23.92 -10.49 -1.68
N LEU A 135 -23.40 -10.18 -0.50
CA LEU A 135 -22.05 -10.53 -0.07
C LEU A 135 -22.10 -11.83 0.74
N LEU A 136 -21.30 -12.82 0.34
CA LEU A 136 -21.01 -14.01 1.13
C LEU A 136 -19.54 -14.04 1.51
N ILE A 137 -19.23 -14.29 2.78
CA ILE A 137 -17.88 -14.38 3.31
C ILE A 137 -17.63 -15.83 3.73
N PHE A 138 -16.65 -16.48 3.11
CA PHE A 138 -16.34 -17.90 3.28
C PHE A 138 -14.97 -18.09 3.93
N ASP A 139 -14.87 -18.96 4.94
CA ASP A 139 -13.58 -19.42 5.45
C ASP A 139 -12.92 -20.35 4.42
N GLU A 140 -11.70 -20.02 3.99
CA GLU A 140 -10.98 -20.84 3.00
C GLU A 140 -10.55 -22.19 3.57
N SER A 141 -10.36 -22.28 4.89
CA SER A 141 -9.86 -23.49 5.57
C SER A 141 -11.02 -24.45 5.83
N ASP A 142 -12.05 -23.94 6.51
CA ASP A 142 -13.19 -24.74 6.96
C ASP A 142 -14.25 -24.93 5.86
N LYS A 143 -14.16 -24.18 4.75
CA LYS A 143 -15.13 -24.19 3.64
C LYS A 143 -16.56 -23.89 4.10
N VAL A 144 -16.71 -23.06 5.13
CA VAL A 144 -18.00 -22.65 5.69
C VAL A 144 -18.29 -21.18 5.37
N ILE A 145 -19.58 -20.85 5.28
CA ILE A 145 -20.01 -19.45 5.21
C ILE A 145 -19.89 -18.87 6.62
N LEU A 146 -19.01 -17.89 6.78
CA LEU A 146 -18.88 -17.12 8.00
C LEU A 146 -20.05 -16.15 8.14
N GLU A 147 -20.34 -15.38 7.08
CA GLU A 147 -21.40 -14.37 7.08
C GLU A 147 -22.02 -14.16 5.70
N GLY A 148 -23.27 -13.67 5.67
CA GLY A 148 -23.98 -13.27 4.47
C GLY A 148 -24.75 -11.96 4.67
N HIS A 149 -24.62 -11.02 3.73
CA HIS A 149 -25.21 -9.68 3.85
C HIS A 149 -25.77 -9.17 2.53
N LEU A 150 -26.91 -8.48 2.58
CA LEU A 150 -27.37 -7.64 1.47
C LEU A 150 -26.76 -6.25 1.59
N ILE A 151 -25.63 -6.04 0.90
CA ILE A 151 -24.86 -4.81 0.94
C ILE A 151 -25.34 -3.80 -0.10
N ASN A 152 -25.00 -2.53 0.12
CA ASN A 152 -25.27 -1.45 -0.80
C ASN A 152 -24.19 -1.35 -1.88
N GLN A 153 -24.53 -0.71 -2.99
CA GLN A 153 -23.62 -0.55 -4.13
C GLN A 153 -22.29 0.13 -3.77
N TYR A 154 -22.29 1.14 -2.89
CA TYR A 154 -21.06 1.82 -2.48
C TYR A 154 -20.07 0.94 -1.72
N GLU A 155 -20.53 -0.17 -1.15
CA GLU A 155 -19.69 -1.04 -0.30
C GLU A 155 -18.76 -1.93 -1.14
N ILE A 156 -19.10 -2.12 -2.41
CA ILE A 156 -18.47 -3.12 -3.28
C ILE A 156 -17.06 -2.72 -3.67
N GLY A 157 -16.77 -1.42 -3.81
CA GLY A 157 -15.48 -0.97 -4.31
C GLY A 157 -14.28 -1.46 -3.47
N VAL A 158 -14.45 -1.67 -2.17
CA VAL A 158 -13.38 -2.20 -1.32
C VAL A 158 -13.10 -3.69 -1.55
N LEU A 159 -14.07 -4.40 -2.13
CA LEU A 159 -13.97 -5.79 -2.53
C LEU A 159 -13.52 -5.90 -3.98
N GLU A 160 -14.02 -5.06 -4.89
CA GLU A 160 -13.66 -5.14 -6.31
C GLU A 160 -12.24 -4.71 -6.59
N PHE A 161 -11.78 -3.62 -5.95
CA PHE A 161 -10.52 -2.98 -6.33
C PHE A 161 -9.40 -3.48 -5.44
N GLU A 162 -8.38 -4.04 -6.08
CA GLU A 162 -7.15 -4.45 -5.41
C GLU A 162 -6.35 -3.19 -5.03
N ARG A 163 -5.87 -3.11 -3.79
CA ARG A 163 -5.01 -2.00 -3.39
C ARG A 163 -3.62 -2.22 -3.96
N ASP A 164 -2.93 -1.14 -4.33
CA ASP A 164 -1.54 -1.19 -4.81
C ASP A 164 -0.64 -1.99 -3.86
N ILE A 165 -0.85 -1.88 -2.54
CA ILE A 165 -0.06 -2.59 -1.53
C ILE A 165 -0.24 -4.12 -1.57
N GLU A 166 -1.39 -4.62 -2.03
CA GLU A 166 -1.67 -6.05 -2.16
C GLU A 166 -0.87 -6.62 -3.35
N THR A 167 -0.91 -5.94 -4.50
CA THR A 167 -0.07 -6.27 -5.66
C THR A 167 1.43 -6.20 -5.31
N LEU A 168 1.86 -5.17 -4.58
CA LEU A 168 3.26 -5.07 -4.15
C LEU A 168 3.68 -6.21 -3.23
N ARG A 169 2.78 -6.74 -2.40
CA ARG A 169 3.05 -7.93 -1.57
C ARG A 169 3.20 -9.17 -2.44
N GLU A 170 2.34 -9.35 -3.44
CA GLU A 170 2.44 -10.47 -4.38
C GLU A 170 3.79 -10.44 -5.13
N ILE A 171 4.17 -9.30 -5.69
CA ILE A 171 5.47 -9.12 -6.37
C ILE A 171 6.63 -9.47 -5.42
N ASN A 172 6.58 -8.99 -4.18
CA ASN A 172 7.60 -9.30 -3.18
C ASN A 172 7.64 -10.80 -2.82
N LEU A 173 6.51 -11.49 -2.82
CA LEU A 173 6.48 -12.94 -2.61
C LEU A 173 7.09 -13.70 -3.80
N LEU A 174 6.83 -13.26 -5.02
CA LEU A 174 7.43 -13.84 -6.23
C LEU A 174 8.94 -13.57 -6.32
N LEU A 175 9.40 -12.44 -5.78
CA LEU A 175 10.82 -12.12 -5.66
C LEU A 175 11.55 -12.98 -4.61
N LYS A 176 10.83 -13.50 -3.61
CA LYS A 176 11.45 -14.30 -2.54
C LYS A 176 11.92 -15.64 -3.09
N LYS A 177 13.24 -15.79 -3.19
CA LYS A 177 13.90 -17.06 -3.52
C LYS A 177 14.17 -17.89 -2.26
N LYS A 178 14.52 -19.16 -2.44
CA LYS A 178 15.06 -20.02 -1.37
C LYS A 178 16.22 -19.28 -0.69
N SER A 179 16.35 -19.41 0.63
CA SER A 179 17.34 -18.64 1.38
C SER A 179 18.75 -18.89 0.89
N VAL A 180 19.34 -17.88 0.24
CA VAL A 180 20.72 -17.91 -0.25
C VAL A 180 21.73 -17.62 0.86
N ILE A 181 21.26 -17.15 2.02
CA ILE A 181 22.11 -16.84 3.16
C ILE A 181 22.06 -17.86 4.29
N ALA A 182 21.35 -18.98 4.12
CA ALA A 182 21.17 -19.97 5.18
C ALA A 182 22.52 -20.43 5.76
N SER A 183 23.53 -20.64 4.92
CA SER A 183 24.90 -20.98 5.35
C SER A 183 25.60 -19.90 6.17
N TYR A 184 25.17 -18.64 6.04
CA TYR A 184 25.70 -17.49 6.77
C TYR A 184 24.90 -17.15 8.03
N THR A 185 23.73 -17.74 8.24
CA THR A 185 22.90 -17.54 9.44
C THR A 185 22.67 -18.81 10.25
N ASP A 186 23.27 -19.92 9.83
CA ASP A 186 23.18 -21.19 10.54
C ASP A 186 23.85 -21.07 11.92
N THR A 187 23.14 -21.58 12.93
CA THR A 187 23.52 -21.60 14.35
C THR A 187 23.68 -23.03 14.87
N GLU A 188 23.50 -24.05 14.03
CA GLU A 188 23.69 -25.45 14.39
C GLU A 188 25.18 -25.81 14.43
N GLY A 189 25.60 -26.52 15.48
CA GLY A 189 26.96 -27.01 15.64
C GLY A 189 27.80 -26.28 16.71
N PRO A 190 29.11 -26.56 16.75
CA PRO A 190 30.02 -25.98 17.74
C PRO A 190 30.19 -24.47 17.51
N SER A 191 30.48 -23.75 18.60
CA SER A 191 30.75 -22.31 18.52
C SER A 191 32.05 -22.06 17.77
N PRO A 192 32.11 -21.00 16.94
CA PRO A 192 33.37 -20.51 16.38
C PRO A 192 34.33 -20.06 17.48
N ASP A 193 35.59 -19.80 17.13
CA ASP A 193 36.60 -19.37 18.10
C ASP A 193 36.19 -18.06 18.78
N MET A 194 36.50 -17.94 20.08
CA MET A 194 36.19 -16.75 20.91
C MET A 194 36.62 -15.43 20.24
N ALA A 195 37.76 -15.42 19.55
CA ALA A 195 38.27 -14.24 18.85
C ALA A 195 37.30 -13.73 17.76
N GLN A 196 36.48 -14.60 17.16
CA GLN A 196 35.53 -14.23 16.12
C GLN A 196 34.33 -13.44 16.66
N PHE A 197 34.14 -13.41 17.98
CA PHE A 197 33.08 -12.65 18.64
C PHE A 197 33.49 -11.21 18.98
N GLU A 198 34.75 -10.82 18.80
CA GLU A 198 35.29 -9.50 19.21
C GLU A 198 34.40 -8.34 18.76
N GLN A 199 33.92 -8.37 17.51
CA GLN A 199 33.04 -7.32 16.98
C GLN A 199 31.68 -7.25 17.69
N LEU A 200 31.08 -8.39 18.06
CA LEU A 200 29.80 -8.42 18.78
C LEU A 200 29.95 -7.96 20.23
N LEU A 201 31.12 -8.22 20.82
CA LEU A 201 31.41 -7.90 22.22
C LEU A 201 31.93 -6.47 22.41
N ASP A 202 32.10 -5.70 21.33
CA ASP A 202 32.46 -4.28 21.40
C ASP A 202 31.43 -3.53 22.27
N GLN A 203 31.92 -2.88 23.33
CA GLN A 203 31.12 -2.09 24.27
C GLN A 203 30.09 -2.91 25.08
N VAL A 204 30.23 -4.23 25.15
CA VAL A 204 29.41 -5.09 26.02
C VAL A 204 30.08 -5.23 27.38
N GLU A 205 29.31 -5.08 28.47
CA GLU A 205 29.85 -5.20 29.83
C GLU A 205 30.40 -6.61 30.13
N PRO A 206 31.52 -6.72 30.86
CA PRO A 206 32.05 -8.00 31.29
C PRO A 206 31.02 -8.81 32.09
N GLY A 207 30.81 -10.07 31.71
CA GLY A 207 29.88 -10.99 32.39
C GLY A 207 28.51 -11.14 31.72
N VAL A 208 28.16 -10.28 30.76
CA VAL A 208 26.96 -10.46 29.92
C VAL A 208 27.10 -11.67 28.99
N PHE A 209 28.28 -11.83 28.38
CA PHE A 209 28.53 -12.89 27.41
C PHE A 209 28.97 -14.20 28.07
N LYS A 210 28.32 -15.30 27.67
CA LYS A 210 28.68 -16.66 28.08
C LYS A 210 29.07 -17.49 26.86
N TYR A 211 30.36 -17.82 26.78
CA TYR A 211 30.88 -18.68 25.71
C TYR A 211 30.60 -20.17 25.99
N VAL A 212 30.01 -20.86 25.02
CA VAL A 212 29.69 -22.30 25.06
C VAL A 212 30.28 -23.00 23.83
N SER A 213 31.48 -23.57 23.99
CA SER A 213 32.27 -24.13 22.86
C SER A 213 31.53 -25.16 21.99
N ASN A 214 30.66 -25.99 22.58
CA ASN A 214 29.97 -27.08 21.89
C ASN A 214 28.62 -26.67 21.27
N SER A 215 28.15 -25.44 21.48
CA SER A 215 26.85 -24.97 20.98
C SER A 215 26.89 -23.51 20.59
N PHE A 216 26.84 -23.24 19.28
CA PHE A 216 26.81 -21.87 18.77
C PHE A 216 25.51 -21.15 19.15
N ASP A 217 24.38 -21.85 19.09
CA ASP A 217 23.09 -21.29 19.48
C ASP A 217 23.06 -20.85 20.96
N GLU A 218 23.60 -21.66 21.88
CA GLU A 218 23.66 -21.30 23.31
C GLU A 218 24.60 -20.12 23.58
N THR A 219 25.72 -20.04 22.85
CA THR A 219 26.63 -18.89 22.93
C THR A 219 25.93 -17.60 22.50
N LEU A 220 25.18 -17.65 21.39
CA LEU A 220 24.43 -16.50 20.87
C LEU A 220 23.22 -16.13 21.73
N GLU A 221 22.58 -17.09 22.39
CA GLU A 221 21.45 -16.82 23.30
C GLU A 221 21.85 -15.86 24.44
N SER A 222 23.09 -15.92 24.93
CA SER A 222 23.59 -15.01 25.97
C SER A 222 23.68 -13.54 25.53
N LEU A 223 23.68 -13.26 24.22
CA LEU A 223 23.78 -11.92 23.65
C LEU A 223 22.44 -11.28 23.33
N VAL A 224 21.33 -12.03 23.46
CA VAL A 224 20.01 -11.56 23.06
C VAL A 224 19.14 -11.31 24.30
N PRO A 225 18.54 -10.11 24.46
CA PRO A 225 17.71 -9.82 25.62
C PRO A 225 16.51 -10.77 25.76
N PRO A 226 16.31 -11.41 26.92
CA PRO A 226 15.23 -12.38 27.13
C PRO A 226 13.82 -11.77 27.09
N GLU A 227 13.69 -10.46 27.32
CA GLU A 227 12.44 -9.71 27.28
C GLU A 227 11.89 -9.56 25.85
N PHE A 228 12.74 -9.77 24.83
CA PHE A 228 12.31 -9.65 23.45
C PHE A 228 11.46 -10.86 23.02
N PRO A 229 10.48 -10.67 22.10
CA PRO A 229 9.68 -11.77 21.58
C PRO A 229 10.54 -12.90 21.00
N ALA A 230 10.20 -14.16 21.25
CA ALA A 230 11.00 -15.32 20.84
C ALA A 230 11.40 -15.30 19.36
N GLU A 231 10.51 -14.86 18.48
CA GLU A 231 10.78 -14.75 17.04
C GLU A 231 11.81 -13.65 16.71
N VAL A 232 11.76 -12.52 17.43
CA VAL A 232 12.79 -11.47 17.32
C VAL A 232 14.13 -12.00 17.83
N ARG A 233 14.12 -12.73 18.96
CA ARG A 233 15.34 -13.31 19.54
C ARG A 233 16.02 -14.28 18.59
N LYS A 234 15.25 -15.18 17.99
CA LYS A 234 15.72 -16.12 16.96
C LYS A 234 16.40 -15.40 15.80
N GLN A 235 15.77 -14.35 15.27
CA GLN A 235 16.32 -13.58 14.15
C GLN A 235 17.56 -12.78 14.54
N LEU A 236 17.64 -12.25 15.77
CA LEU A 236 18.86 -11.62 16.28
C LEU A 236 20.01 -12.62 16.38
N LYS A 237 19.80 -13.84 16.88
CA LYS A 237 20.82 -14.90 16.89
C LYS A 237 21.32 -15.19 15.47
N GLN A 238 20.42 -15.37 14.52
CA GLN A 238 20.77 -15.58 13.11
C GLN A 238 21.60 -14.42 12.53
N PHE A 239 21.26 -13.18 12.88
CA PHE A 239 22.04 -12.01 12.49
C PHE A 239 23.42 -11.98 13.17
N TYR A 240 23.51 -12.27 14.46
CA TYR A 240 24.79 -12.34 15.16
C TYR A 240 25.69 -13.45 14.60
N ALA A 241 25.11 -14.59 14.22
CA ALA A 241 25.83 -15.63 13.49
C ALA A 241 26.41 -15.13 12.16
N PHE A 242 25.65 -14.29 11.45
CA PHE A 242 26.11 -13.63 10.23
C PHE A 242 27.28 -12.67 10.52
N VAL A 243 27.19 -11.89 11.60
CA VAL A 243 28.25 -10.94 12.00
C VAL A 243 29.53 -11.66 12.40
N VAL A 244 29.47 -12.77 13.17
CA VAL A 244 30.65 -13.56 13.58
C VAL A 244 31.40 -14.12 12.37
N ARG A 245 30.68 -14.52 11.32
CA ARG A 245 31.30 -14.96 10.07
C ARG A 245 32.03 -13.81 9.35
N ASN A 246 31.58 -12.57 9.53
CA ASN A 246 32.24 -11.33 9.10
C ASN A 246 32.69 -11.31 7.62
N THR A 247 31.86 -11.84 6.73
CA THR A 247 32.15 -11.90 5.29
C THR A 247 31.02 -11.28 4.48
N VAL A 248 31.38 -10.54 3.42
CA VAL A 248 30.42 -10.17 2.38
C VAL A 248 30.02 -11.45 1.63
N PRO A 249 28.72 -11.79 1.54
CA PRO A 249 28.26 -12.98 0.84
C PRO A 249 28.65 -12.97 -0.64
N ASP A 250 29.13 -14.10 -1.16
CA ASP A 250 29.48 -14.27 -2.59
C ASP A 250 28.22 -14.61 -3.41
N VAL A 251 27.26 -13.69 -3.42
CA VAL A 251 26.00 -13.80 -4.15
C VAL A 251 25.65 -12.48 -4.82
N ASP A 252 24.73 -12.51 -5.79
CA ASP A 252 24.19 -11.28 -6.37
C ASP A 252 23.48 -10.45 -5.30
N PRO A 253 23.69 -9.12 -5.25
CA PRO A 253 23.04 -8.26 -4.24
C PRO A 253 21.51 -8.32 -4.23
N VAL A 254 20.89 -8.52 -5.39
CA VAL A 254 19.42 -8.64 -5.49
C VAL A 254 18.99 -9.97 -4.87
N ASP A 255 19.72 -11.04 -5.17
CA ASP A 255 19.44 -12.37 -4.60
C ASP A 255 19.69 -12.38 -3.08
N LEU A 256 20.67 -11.61 -2.57
CA LEU A 256 20.87 -11.38 -1.14
C LEU A 256 19.65 -10.69 -0.51
N TRP A 257 19.23 -9.55 -1.09
CA TRP A 257 18.15 -8.73 -0.52
C TRP A 257 16.79 -9.46 -0.53
N TYR A 258 16.49 -10.18 -1.61
CA TYR A 258 15.25 -10.94 -1.76
C TYR A 258 15.40 -12.43 -1.42
N GLY A 259 16.50 -12.84 -0.80
CA GLY A 259 16.86 -14.22 -0.48
C GLY A 259 16.10 -14.82 0.70
N GLY A 260 14.78 -14.61 0.80
CA GLY A 260 13.94 -15.19 1.83
C GLY A 260 14.13 -14.62 3.23
N LEU A 261 14.83 -13.48 3.37
CA LEU A 261 15.01 -12.81 4.64
C LEU A 261 13.67 -12.31 5.21
N SER A 262 13.54 -12.39 6.54
CA SER A 262 12.51 -11.67 7.27
C SER A 262 12.71 -10.16 7.14
N SER A 263 11.68 -9.38 7.45
CA SER A 263 11.76 -7.91 7.41
C SER A 263 12.80 -7.34 8.38
N LEU A 264 12.97 -7.96 9.56
CA LEU A 264 13.99 -7.57 10.53
C LEU A 264 15.40 -7.93 10.03
N MET A 265 15.60 -9.14 9.50
CA MET A 265 16.89 -9.55 8.96
C MET A 265 17.36 -8.67 7.80
N MET A 266 16.46 -8.29 6.88
CA MET A 266 16.80 -7.35 5.80
C MET A 266 17.32 -6.01 6.34
N LYS A 267 16.72 -5.50 7.43
CA LYS A 267 17.11 -4.23 8.06
C LYS A 267 18.42 -4.31 8.85
N LEU A 268 18.90 -5.51 9.19
CA LEU A 268 20.16 -5.70 9.92
C LEU A 268 21.31 -6.10 8.98
N VAL A 269 21.09 -7.11 8.14
CA VAL A 269 22.09 -7.64 7.20
C VAL A 269 22.49 -6.59 6.18
N GLY A 270 21.53 -5.86 5.59
CA GLY A 270 21.83 -4.84 4.57
C GLY A 270 22.80 -3.77 5.06
N PRO A 271 22.50 -3.04 6.15
CA PRO A 271 23.42 -2.06 6.71
C PRO A 271 24.75 -2.65 7.20
N HIS A 272 24.74 -3.87 7.75
CA HIS A 272 25.99 -4.53 8.16
C HIS A 272 26.91 -4.82 6.97
N VAL A 273 26.36 -5.41 5.89
CA VAL A 273 27.11 -5.63 4.64
C VAL A 273 27.59 -4.30 4.05
N ALA A 274 26.82 -3.22 4.18
CA ALA A 274 27.25 -1.90 3.78
C ALA A 274 28.47 -1.40 4.58
N CYS A 275 28.49 -1.59 5.91
CA CYS A 275 29.68 -1.29 6.74
C CYS A 275 30.90 -2.09 6.26
N LEU A 276 30.74 -3.40 6.01
CA LEU A 276 31.82 -4.26 5.51
C LEU A 276 32.32 -3.82 4.14
N LEU A 277 31.45 -3.26 3.29
CA LEU A 277 31.81 -2.83 1.94
C LEU A 277 32.44 -1.44 1.89
N ASP A 278 32.10 -0.55 2.82
CA ASP A 278 32.67 0.79 2.92
C ASP A 278 33.86 0.87 3.89
N ASP A 279 34.27 -0.27 4.47
CA ASP A 279 35.34 -0.37 5.46
C ASP A 279 35.10 0.57 6.67
N VAL A 280 33.84 0.68 7.08
CA VAL A 280 33.38 1.49 8.23
C VAL A 280 33.11 0.59 9.42
N LYS A 281 33.48 1.04 10.63
CA LYS A 281 33.20 0.29 11.87
C LYS A 281 31.69 0.04 12.01
N PRO A 282 31.24 -1.23 12.13
CA PRO A 282 29.84 -1.55 12.33
C PRO A 282 29.30 -1.02 13.68
N PRO A 283 27.98 -0.76 13.79
CA PRO A 283 27.37 -0.41 15.08
C PRO A 283 27.60 -1.50 16.14
N PRO A 284 27.69 -1.14 17.44
CA PRO A 284 27.80 -2.10 18.54
C PRO A 284 26.44 -2.78 18.77
N TYR A 285 26.11 -3.75 17.91
CA TYR A 285 24.76 -4.30 17.78
C TYR A 285 24.19 -4.88 19.08
N VAL A 286 25.02 -5.58 19.86
CA VAL A 286 24.61 -6.21 21.12
C VAL A 286 24.36 -5.14 22.19
N ALA A 287 25.31 -4.23 22.39
CA ALA A 287 25.19 -3.14 23.37
C ALA A 287 23.92 -2.32 23.13
N ILE A 288 23.63 -1.93 21.88
CA ILE A 288 22.41 -1.18 21.53
C ILE A 288 21.14 -1.97 21.85
N MET A 289 21.13 -3.28 21.60
CA MET A 289 19.95 -4.11 21.88
C MET A 289 19.74 -4.32 23.38
N ILE A 290 20.82 -4.43 24.18
CA ILE A 290 20.77 -4.47 25.64
C ILE A 290 20.25 -3.14 26.20
N GLU A 291 20.82 -2.00 25.78
CA GLU A 291 20.36 -0.66 26.17
C GLU A 291 18.87 -0.46 25.83
N ALA A 292 18.45 -0.92 24.64
CA ALA A 292 17.07 -0.85 24.24
C ALA A 292 16.16 -1.67 25.17
N ALA A 293 16.57 -2.87 25.57
CA ALA A 293 15.83 -3.72 26.50
C ALA A 293 15.67 -3.07 27.87
N SER A 294 16.71 -2.42 28.38
CA SER A 294 16.70 -1.65 29.63
C SER A 294 15.87 -0.36 29.56
N GLY A 295 15.55 0.12 28.34
CA GLY A 295 14.81 1.36 28.11
C GLY A 295 15.68 2.62 28.07
N ASP A 296 17.00 2.46 28.10
CA ASP A 296 17.99 3.55 28.22
C ASP A 296 18.45 4.11 26.87
N ILE A 297 17.88 3.61 25.77
CA ILE A 297 18.29 4.04 24.43
C ILE A 297 17.88 5.50 24.15
N PRO A 298 18.80 6.37 23.68
CA PRO A 298 18.48 7.74 23.30
C PRO A 298 17.36 7.78 22.25
N GLY A 299 16.55 8.84 22.28
CA GLY A 299 15.46 9.02 21.32
C GLY A 299 15.91 8.88 19.87
N VAL A 300 15.27 7.97 19.13
CA VAL A 300 15.47 7.72 17.70
C VAL A 300 15.11 8.98 16.90
N GLU A 301 15.98 9.43 15.99
CA GLU A 301 15.72 10.60 15.13
C GLU A 301 14.70 10.27 14.02
N HIS A 302 14.66 9.01 13.58
CA HIS A 302 13.71 8.51 12.58
C HIS A 302 12.29 8.33 13.12
N PRO A 303 11.25 8.69 12.34
CA PRO A 303 9.87 8.56 12.78
C PRO A 303 9.48 7.08 12.94
N LEU A 304 9.03 6.75 14.13
CA LEU A 304 8.37 5.48 14.43
C LEU A 304 6.91 5.63 13.97
N ARG A 305 6.46 4.77 13.05
CA ARG A 305 5.12 4.90 12.44
C ARG A 305 4.05 4.52 13.47
N GLY A 306 3.09 5.43 13.72
CA GLY A 306 1.74 5.10 14.19
C GLY A 306 1.58 4.56 15.61
N GLU A 307 2.66 4.18 16.29
CA GLU A 307 2.62 3.71 17.68
C GLU A 307 3.00 4.85 18.63
N ILE A 308 2.18 5.06 19.66
CA ILE A 308 2.42 6.06 20.72
C ILE A 308 3.76 5.76 21.42
N GLU A 309 4.11 4.48 21.52
CA GLU A 309 5.41 4.03 21.98
C GLU A 309 5.76 2.67 21.33
N PRO A 310 6.76 2.61 20.44
CA PRO A 310 7.12 1.36 19.78
C PRO A 310 7.87 0.42 20.73
N PRO A 311 7.82 -0.91 20.47
CA PRO A 311 8.55 -1.89 21.26
C PRO A 311 10.04 -1.59 21.37
N SER A 312 10.63 -1.88 22.53
CA SER A 312 12.05 -1.65 22.82
C SER A 312 13.01 -2.18 21.75
N TRP A 313 12.83 -3.43 21.32
CA TRP A 313 13.65 -4.03 20.25
C TRP A 313 13.59 -3.24 18.93
N TYR A 314 12.45 -2.60 18.63
CA TYR A 314 12.29 -1.79 17.43
C TYR A 314 13.00 -0.44 17.57
N LYS A 315 13.00 0.17 18.76
CA LYS A 315 13.82 1.36 19.06
C LYS A 315 15.31 1.05 18.83
N GLY A 316 15.79 -0.07 19.36
CA GLY A 316 17.16 -0.58 19.14
C GLY A 316 17.50 -0.78 17.66
N LEU A 317 16.62 -1.46 16.91
CA LEU A 317 16.77 -1.65 15.46
C LEU A 317 16.91 -0.32 14.72
N MET A 318 16.07 0.66 15.02
CA MET A 318 16.12 1.96 14.33
C MET A 318 17.42 2.70 14.64
N LYS A 319 17.93 2.60 15.86
CA LYS A 319 19.23 3.19 16.23
C LYS A 319 20.39 2.54 15.48
N ILE A 320 20.38 1.22 15.32
CA ILE A 320 21.38 0.50 14.50
C ILE A 320 21.36 1.01 13.06
N VAL A 321 20.16 1.18 12.48
CA VAL A 321 20.01 1.67 11.10
C VAL A 321 20.52 3.11 10.96
N GLU A 322 20.30 3.98 11.96
CA GLU A 322 20.81 5.37 11.98
C GLU A 322 22.34 5.46 11.98
N MET A 323 23.01 4.49 12.61
CA MET A 323 24.47 4.46 12.71
C MET A 323 25.15 3.82 11.49
N GLY A 324 24.38 3.16 10.62
CA GLY A 324 24.90 2.57 9.39
C GLY A 324 25.27 3.60 8.32
N PRO A 325 26.08 3.22 7.32
CA PRO A 325 26.38 4.08 6.19
C PRO A 325 25.11 4.39 5.38
N SER A 326 25.00 5.62 4.91
CA SER A 326 23.90 6.07 4.06
C SER A 326 24.24 5.85 2.58
N TRP A 327 23.46 5.01 1.90
CA TRP A 327 23.59 4.74 0.45
C TRP A 327 22.50 5.40 -0.41
N TYR A 328 21.81 6.40 0.12
CA TYR A 328 20.76 7.12 -0.62
C TYR A 328 21.29 7.81 -1.88
N ASP A 329 22.48 8.40 -1.80
CA ASP A 329 23.13 9.10 -2.90
C ASP A 329 23.38 8.19 -4.10
N ARG A 330 23.77 6.92 -3.87
CA ARG A 330 23.94 5.91 -4.93
C ARG A 330 22.64 5.69 -5.70
N SER A 331 21.54 5.38 -4.99
CA SER A 331 20.25 5.17 -5.64
C SER A 331 19.71 6.44 -6.31
N PHE A 332 19.94 7.62 -5.73
CA PHE A 332 19.48 8.90 -6.27
C PHE A 332 20.25 9.29 -7.53
N LYS A 333 21.56 9.03 -7.56
CA LYS A 333 22.40 9.21 -8.75
C LYS A 333 21.86 8.37 -9.91
N HIS A 334 21.55 7.09 -9.67
CA HIS A 334 20.96 6.24 -10.72
C HIS A 334 19.57 6.71 -11.16
N ALA A 335 18.72 7.16 -10.23
CA ALA A 335 17.43 7.74 -10.59
C ALA A 335 17.58 8.98 -11.50
N GLN A 336 18.54 9.87 -11.19
CA GLN A 336 18.84 11.05 -11.99
C GLN A 336 19.41 10.71 -13.37
N ILE A 337 20.32 9.72 -13.45
CA ILE A 337 20.86 9.24 -14.74
C ILE A 337 19.72 8.71 -15.61
N LEU A 338 18.84 7.89 -15.04
CA LEU A 338 17.69 7.34 -15.76
C LEU A 338 16.73 8.45 -16.23
N GLU A 339 16.42 9.43 -15.38
CA GLU A 339 15.60 10.60 -15.77
C GLU A 339 16.22 11.41 -16.92
N GLN A 340 17.55 11.48 -17.01
CA GLN A 340 18.26 12.22 -18.05
C GLN A 340 18.45 11.42 -19.34
N SER A 341 18.62 10.11 -19.24
CA SER A 341 18.92 9.23 -20.37
C SER A 341 17.77 9.13 -21.38
N GLY A 342 16.52 9.24 -20.91
CA GLY A 342 15.33 9.04 -21.74
C GLY A 342 15.14 7.61 -22.25
N THR A 343 15.94 6.65 -21.77
CA THR A 343 15.80 5.23 -22.11
C THR A 343 15.09 4.49 -20.99
N LEU A 344 14.22 3.54 -21.36
CA LEU A 344 13.53 2.71 -20.39
C LEU A 344 14.43 1.54 -19.95
N PRO A 345 14.70 1.40 -18.64
CA PRO A 345 15.49 0.29 -18.16
C PRO A 345 14.68 -1.01 -18.24
N ARG A 346 15.33 -2.08 -18.70
CA ARG A 346 14.78 -3.44 -18.66
C ARG A 346 15.04 -4.17 -17.34
N GLY A 347 15.74 -3.53 -16.41
CA GLY A 347 16.17 -4.11 -15.15
C GLY A 347 17.00 -3.12 -14.34
N ILE A 348 17.85 -3.62 -13.46
CA ILE A 348 18.77 -2.76 -12.72
C ILE A 348 19.88 -2.28 -13.68
N PRO A 349 20.21 -0.98 -13.71
CA PRO A 349 21.24 -0.44 -14.61
C PRO A 349 22.63 -1.07 -14.45
N VAL A 350 22.94 -1.57 -13.26
CA VAL A 350 24.16 -2.31 -12.96
C VAL A 350 23.88 -3.81 -13.08
N THR A 351 24.51 -4.47 -14.05
CA THR A 351 24.29 -5.89 -14.35
C THR A 351 24.92 -6.80 -13.30
N ARG A 352 24.44 -8.05 -13.22
CA ARG A 352 25.03 -9.12 -12.36
C ARG A 352 26.53 -9.31 -12.63
N ARG A 353 26.92 -9.26 -13.92
CA ARG A 353 28.32 -9.46 -14.35
C ARG A 353 29.23 -8.31 -13.91
N GLU A 354 28.73 -7.08 -13.90
CA GLU A 354 29.49 -5.92 -13.41
C GLU A 354 29.64 -5.98 -11.89
N ALA A 355 28.56 -6.30 -11.16
CA ALA A 355 28.57 -6.46 -9.71
C ALA A 355 29.55 -7.56 -9.25
N ALA A 356 29.62 -8.69 -9.97
CA ALA A 356 30.57 -9.77 -9.68
C ALA A 356 32.06 -9.37 -9.87
N LYS A 357 32.33 -8.29 -10.61
CA LYS A 357 33.70 -7.85 -10.95
C LYS A 357 34.15 -6.60 -10.21
N SER A 358 33.23 -5.87 -9.57
CA SER A 358 33.51 -4.56 -8.98
C SER A 358 32.74 -4.38 -7.68
N ARG A 359 33.48 -4.12 -6.60
CA ARG A 359 32.91 -3.80 -5.28
C ARG A 359 31.96 -2.61 -5.36
N GLU A 360 32.29 -1.58 -6.15
CA GLU A 360 31.44 -0.40 -6.33
C GLU A 360 30.15 -0.73 -7.11
N ALA A 361 30.24 -1.54 -8.16
CA ALA A 361 29.05 -1.99 -8.88
C ALA A 361 28.15 -2.86 -7.98
N TRP A 362 28.76 -3.69 -7.12
CA TRP A 362 28.04 -4.48 -6.14
C TRP A 362 27.27 -3.57 -5.15
N LYS A 363 27.92 -2.54 -4.61
CA LYS A 363 27.29 -1.53 -3.73
C LYS A 363 26.12 -0.82 -4.41
N ASP A 364 26.31 -0.34 -5.65
CA ASP A 364 25.27 0.37 -6.40
C ASP A 364 24.06 -0.54 -6.66
N ARG A 365 24.30 -1.81 -7.04
CA ARG A 365 23.24 -2.79 -7.27
C ARG A 365 22.50 -3.15 -5.99
N LEU A 366 23.18 -3.31 -4.84
CA LEU A 366 22.52 -3.50 -3.55
C LEU A 366 21.69 -2.26 -3.16
N ALA A 367 22.25 -1.06 -3.29
CA ALA A 367 21.57 0.18 -2.94
C ALA A 367 20.28 0.36 -3.75
N ILE A 368 20.31 0.09 -5.05
CA ILE A 368 19.15 0.11 -5.94
C ILE A 368 18.06 -0.87 -5.48
N ALA A 369 18.45 -2.10 -5.11
CA ALA A 369 17.51 -3.12 -4.64
C ALA A 369 16.93 -2.77 -3.26
N ALA A 370 17.78 -2.38 -2.31
CA ALA A 370 17.44 -2.12 -0.91
C ALA A 370 16.61 -0.84 -0.73
N LEU A 371 16.92 0.20 -1.50
CA LEU A 371 16.17 1.46 -1.49
C LEU A 371 14.98 1.44 -2.46
N GLY A 372 14.75 0.33 -3.15
CA GLY A 372 13.58 0.10 -3.98
C GLY A 372 13.44 1.13 -5.10
N LEU A 373 14.51 1.36 -5.88
CA LEU A 373 14.41 2.21 -7.06
C LEU A 373 13.40 1.58 -8.03
N GLY A 374 12.39 2.36 -8.38
CA GLY A 374 11.32 1.95 -9.28
C GLY A 374 11.08 2.98 -10.37
N MET A 375 10.50 2.50 -11.45
CA MET A 375 10.07 3.27 -12.60
C MET A 375 8.54 3.40 -12.57
N ARG A 376 8.03 4.63 -12.60
CA ARG A 376 6.60 4.94 -12.50
C ARG A 376 6.14 5.75 -13.70
N ALA A 377 5.03 5.35 -14.32
CA ALA A 377 4.36 6.16 -15.33
C ALA A 377 3.58 7.29 -14.67
N ASN A 378 3.83 8.52 -15.12
CA ASN A 378 2.96 9.66 -14.87
C ASN A 378 2.08 9.88 -16.10
N VAL A 379 0.87 9.33 -16.07
CA VAL A 379 -0.08 9.40 -17.19
C VAL A 379 -0.70 10.79 -17.29
N HIS A 380 -0.71 11.34 -18.50
CA HIS A 380 -1.39 12.59 -18.81
C HIS A 380 -2.87 12.30 -19.09
N VAL A 381 -3.70 12.22 -18.05
CA VAL A 381 -5.11 11.82 -18.19
C VAL A 381 -5.88 12.60 -19.26
N LYS A 382 -5.58 13.90 -19.44
CA LYS A 382 -6.19 14.74 -20.49
C LYS A 382 -5.89 14.25 -21.90
N ARG A 383 -4.69 13.68 -22.13
CA ARG A 383 -4.28 13.12 -23.42
C ARG A 383 -5.03 11.86 -23.78
N ILE A 384 -5.67 11.21 -22.82
CA ILE A 384 -6.49 10.03 -23.08
C ILE A 384 -7.98 10.34 -22.93
N GLY A 385 -8.38 11.61 -22.79
CA GLY A 385 -9.78 12.02 -22.67
C GLY A 385 -10.37 11.92 -21.25
N LEU A 386 -9.52 11.75 -20.24
CA LEU A 386 -9.89 11.70 -18.83
C LEU A 386 -9.50 13.00 -18.09
N LYS A 387 -10.09 13.22 -16.93
CA LYS A 387 -9.82 14.37 -16.04
C LYS A 387 -9.78 13.91 -14.59
N TYR A 388 -9.15 14.72 -13.75
CA TYR A 388 -9.11 14.51 -12.31
C TYR A 388 -10.28 15.23 -11.63
N LEU A 389 -10.92 14.54 -10.69
CA LEU A 389 -11.88 15.11 -9.75
C LEU A 389 -11.36 14.87 -8.33
N LEU A 390 -11.26 15.94 -7.54
CA LEU A 390 -10.80 15.88 -6.16
C LEU A 390 -11.97 16.03 -5.21
N TYR A 391 -12.20 15.05 -4.34
CA TYR A 391 -13.07 15.20 -3.19
C TYR A 391 -12.26 15.47 -1.93
N PHE A 392 -12.74 16.41 -1.11
CA PHE A 392 -12.19 16.72 0.20
C PHE A 392 -13.33 16.91 1.20
N GLY A 393 -13.46 16.00 2.17
CA GLY A 393 -14.50 16.06 3.19
C GLY A 393 -14.72 14.76 3.94
N SER A 394 -15.81 14.65 4.71
CA SER A 394 -16.10 13.49 5.56
C SER A 394 -17.23 12.59 5.07
N ALA A 395 -17.91 12.91 3.98
CA ALA A 395 -19.15 12.27 3.53
C ALA A 395 -18.97 11.22 2.40
N TYR A 396 -17.82 11.16 1.75
CA TYR A 396 -17.55 10.16 0.72
C TYR A 396 -16.24 9.46 1.07
N ARG A 397 -16.34 8.25 1.63
CA ARG A 397 -15.19 7.50 2.16
C ARG A 397 -14.96 6.16 1.45
N TRP A 398 -15.98 5.64 0.79
CA TRP A 398 -15.86 4.40 0.04
C TRP A 398 -15.10 4.62 -1.27
N PRO A 399 -14.17 3.72 -1.63
CA PRO A 399 -13.54 3.76 -2.94
C PRO A 399 -14.59 3.49 -4.02
N HIS A 400 -14.52 4.27 -5.09
CA HIS A 400 -15.32 4.10 -6.30
C HIS A 400 -14.43 3.59 -7.43
N ARG A 401 -14.98 3.04 -8.52
CA ARG A 401 -14.16 2.59 -9.66
C ARG A 401 -13.30 3.68 -10.29
N HIS A 402 -13.71 4.93 -10.12
CA HIS A 402 -12.96 6.10 -10.56
C HIS A 402 -11.87 6.52 -9.56
N THR A 403 -11.87 6.01 -8.33
CA THR A 403 -10.90 6.36 -7.28
C THR A 403 -9.53 5.81 -7.64
N ALA A 404 -8.59 6.73 -7.89
CA ALA A 404 -7.19 6.45 -8.12
C ALA A 404 -6.46 6.23 -6.78
N TRP A 405 -6.73 7.09 -5.80
CA TRP A 405 -6.25 6.92 -4.42
C TRP A 405 -7.08 7.76 -3.45
N SER A 406 -6.94 7.42 -2.17
CA SER A 406 -7.57 8.11 -1.05
C SER A 406 -6.60 8.24 0.12
N ALA A 407 -6.75 9.31 0.89
CA ALA A 407 -5.99 9.53 2.12
C ALA A 407 -6.94 9.99 3.21
N ARG A 408 -6.77 9.41 4.40
CA ARG A 408 -7.43 9.87 5.62
C ARG A 408 -6.54 10.94 6.29
N LEU A 409 -7.21 11.99 6.76
CA LEU A 409 -6.60 13.18 7.33
C LEU A 409 -7.00 13.31 8.79
N GLU A 410 -5.99 13.41 9.65
CA GLU A 410 -6.18 13.46 11.09
C GLU A 410 -6.89 14.76 11.50
N ARG A 411 -7.91 14.65 12.36
CA ARG A 411 -8.60 15.79 12.98
C ARG A 411 -8.80 15.53 14.47
N LYS A 412 -8.11 16.29 15.31
CA LYS A 412 -8.18 16.14 16.77
C LYS A 412 -9.63 16.25 17.27
N GLY A 413 -10.13 15.18 17.90
CA GLY A 413 -11.45 15.12 18.53
C GLY A 413 -12.64 15.25 17.57
N LYS A 414 -12.44 15.06 16.25
CA LYS A 414 -13.49 15.17 15.23
C LYS A 414 -13.45 13.99 14.27
N THR A 415 -14.55 13.77 13.56
CA THR A 415 -14.58 12.81 12.46
C THR A 415 -13.51 13.16 11.41
N PRO A 416 -12.70 12.18 10.97
CA PRO A 416 -11.61 12.43 10.04
C PRO A 416 -12.12 12.95 8.70
N TRP A 417 -11.27 13.70 8.02
CA TRP A 417 -11.51 14.08 6.63
C TRP A 417 -10.81 13.12 5.69
N TYR A 418 -11.35 13.02 4.49
CA TYR A 418 -10.81 12.19 3.43
C TYR A 418 -10.53 13.08 2.23
N VAL A 419 -9.37 12.81 1.63
CA VAL A 419 -9.08 13.19 0.26
C VAL A 419 -9.37 11.97 -0.59
N GLN A 420 -10.15 12.13 -1.66
CA GLN A 420 -10.20 11.15 -2.73
C GLN A 420 -9.84 11.81 -4.05
N VAL A 421 -8.87 11.24 -4.76
CA VAL A 421 -8.55 11.61 -6.14
C VAL A 421 -9.18 10.60 -7.06
N MET A 422 -10.04 11.09 -7.96
CA MET A 422 -10.72 10.29 -8.96
C MET A 422 -10.25 10.66 -10.37
N ILE A 423 -10.24 9.68 -11.27
CA ILE A 423 -9.99 9.84 -12.71
C ILE A 423 -11.27 9.43 -13.43
N MET A 424 -11.83 10.32 -14.25
CA MET A 424 -13.11 10.09 -14.91
C MET A 424 -13.24 10.91 -16.21
N PRO A 425 -14.09 10.48 -17.17
CA PRO A 425 -14.38 11.27 -18.36
C PRO A 425 -15.17 12.54 -18.00
N PRO A 426 -15.12 13.61 -18.84
CA PRO A 426 -15.76 14.88 -18.54
C PRO A 426 -17.25 14.80 -18.19
N ARG A 427 -18.02 13.95 -18.90
CA ARG A 427 -19.45 13.75 -18.62
C ARG A 427 -19.70 13.21 -17.21
N ALA A 428 -18.92 12.22 -16.78
CA ALA A 428 -19.03 11.67 -15.43
C ALA A 428 -18.65 12.69 -14.35
N ILE A 429 -17.71 13.62 -14.64
CA ILE A 429 -17.40 14.73 -13.73
C ILE A 429 -18.63 15.63 -13.56
N GLU A 430 -19.30 16.01 -14.66
CA GLU A 430 -20.49 16.87 -14.59
C GLU A 430 -21.59 16.23 -13.74
N ASP A 431 -21.85 14.93 -13.94
CA ASP A 431 -22.84 14.20 -13.18
C ASP A 431 -22.40 14.04 -11.70
N ALA A 432 -21.12 13.76 -11.45
CA ALA A 432 -20.58 13.63 -10.10
C ALA A 432 -20.65 14.95 -9.31
N LEU A 433 -20.45 16.11 -9.96
CA LEU A 433 -20.58 17.41 -9.31
C LEU A 433 -22.01 17.73 -8.87
N ARG A 434 -23.03 17.16 -9.54
CA ARG A 434 -24.43 17.28 -9.09
C ARG A 434 -24.68 16.50 -7.79
N VAL A 435 -23.94 15.42 -7.58
CA VAL A 435 -24.04 14.54 -6.41
C VAL A 435 -23.13 15.02 -5.27
N ILE A 436 -21.95 15.52 -5.62
CA ILE A 436 -20.89 15.96 -4.71
C ILE A 436 -20.50 17.40 -5.05
N PRO A 437 -21.31 18.41 -4.68
CA PRO A 437 -21.02 19.81 -5.03
C PRO A 437 -19.71 20.33 -4.43
N THR A 438 -19.20 19.68 -3.38
CA THR A 438 -17.91 20.04 -2.74
C THR A 438 -16.70 19.42 -3.43
N ALA A 439 -16.89 18.60 -4.47
CA ALA A 439 -15.78 18.08 -5.26
C ALA A 439 -15.25 19.17 -6.21
N THR A 440 -13.95 19.11 -6.51
CA THR A 440 -13.23 20.13 -7.26
C THR A 440 -12.61 19.52 -8.51
N PRO A 441 -13.03 19.93 -9.72
CA PRO A 441 -12.36 19.57 -10.96
C PRO A 441 -10.95 20.15 -10.99
N ILE A 442 -10.00 19.34 -11.46
CA ILE A 442 -8.58 19.69 -11.42
C ILE A 442 -8.07 20.04 -12.82
N LYS A 443 -7.54 21.26 -12.96
CA LYS A 443 -6.97 21.79 -14.20
C LYS A 443 -5.76 21.01 -14.63
N TRP A 444 -4.87 20.76 -13.68
CA TRP A 444 -3.67 19.98 -13.88
C TRP A 444 -3.17 19.45 -12.55
N GLN A 445 -2.45 18.34 -12.63
CA GLN A 445 -1.73 17.75 -11.51
C GLN A 445 -0.25 17.63 -11.83
N GLY A 446 0.58 17.62 -10.80
CA GLY A 446 1.99 17.36 -10.93
C GLY A 446 2.50 16.49 -9.80
N PHE A 447 3.49 15.66 -10.12
CA PHE A 447 4.27 14.93 -9.13
C PHE A 447 5.75 15.23 -9.37
N ARG A 448 6.49 15.48 -8.28
CA ARG A 448 7.92 15.68 -8.34
C ARG A 448 8.62 15.06 -7.14
N THR A 449 9.79 14.50 -7.43
CA THR A 449 10.78 14.08 -6.46
C THR A 449 12.02 14.95 -6.65
N ASN A 450 12.56 15.54 -5.59
CA ASN A 450 13.73 16.38 -5.65
C ASN A 450 14.90 15.76 -4.89
N PHE A 451 15.58 14.81 -5.54
CA PHE A 451 16.77 14.18 -4.96
C PHE A 451 17.89 15.17 -4.63
N SER A 452 17.94 16.33 -5.30
CA SER A 452 18.89 17.40 -4.99
C SER A 452 18.67 18.06 -3.62
N GLN A 453 17.54 17.80 -2.96
CA GLN A 453 17.29 18.27 -1.59
C GLN A 453 17.88 17.33 -0.54
N PHE A 454 18.45 16.18 -0.92
CA PHE A 454 19.16 15.32 0.02
C PHE A 454 20.61 15.78 0.17
N ASN A 455 21.01 16.15 1.39
CA ASN A 455 22.39 16.44 1.72
C ASN A 455 23.11 15.11 2.04
N THR A 456 23.97 14.67 1.13
CA THR A 456 24.70 13.41 1.25
C THR A 456 25.68 13.40 2.42
N THR A 457 26.38 14.52 2.65
CA THR A 457 27.34 14.66 3.77
C THR A 457 26.65 14.54 5.13
N LYS A 458 25.46 15.13 5.27
CA LYS A 458 24.69 15.08 6.53
C LYS A 458 23.71 13.91 6.59
N SER A 459 23.57 13.15 5.51
CA SER A 459 22.55 12.11 5.33
C SER A 459 21.13 12.57 5.68
N GLN A 460 20.78 13.82 5.31
CA GLN A 460 19.55 14.47 5.72
C GLN A 460 18.85 15.19 4.58
N TRP A 461 17.52 15.15 4.59
CA TRP A 461 16.69 15.93 3.67
C TRP A 461 16.63 17.40 4.10
N MET A 462 16.88 18.28 3.15
CA MET A 462 16.84 19.72 3.31
C MET A 462 15.46 20.26 2.89
N PHE A 463 14.95 21.23 3.63
CA PHE A 463 13.77 22.00 3.26
C PHE A 463 13.86 23.39 3.89
N SER A 464 13.62 24.44 3.10
CA SER A 464 13.61 25.81 3.60
C SER A 464 12.18 26.29 3.82
N VAL A 465 11.77 26.33 5.10
CA VAL A 465 10.45 26.84 5.50
C VAL A 465 10.32 28.32 5.13
N ASP A 466 11.32 29.13 5.46
CA ASP A 466 11.27 30.59 5.20
C ASP A 466 11.16 30.92 3.71
N LYS A 467 11.94 30.26 2.83
CA LYS A 467 11.82 30.47 1.38
C LYS A 467 10.43 30.13 0.86
N THR A 468 9.80 29.13 1.47
CA THR A 468 8.48 28.64 1.07
C THR A 468 7.36 29.55 1.57
N CYS A 469 7.40 29.99 2.83
CA CYS A 469 6.47 30.98 3.37
C CYS A 469 6.58 32.31 2.63
N ASN A 470 7.80 32.77 2.33
CA ASN A 470 8.04 33.98 1.53
C ASN A 470 7.56 33.87 0.07
N ALA A 471 7.16 32.69 -0.41
CA ALA A 471 6.55 32.55 -1.73
C ALA A 471 5.10 33.04 -1.75
N LEU A 472 4.43 33.15 -0.59
CA LEU A 472 3.07 33.67 -0.45
C LEU A 472 2.99 35.17 -0.72
N THR A 473 4.07 35.92 -0.53
CA THR A 473 4.12 37.36 -0.83
C THR A 473 4.38 37.66 -2.30
N LYS A 474 4.48 36.62 -3.14
CA LYS A 474 4.77 36.71 -4.57
C LYS A 474 3.60 36.15 -5.37
N SER A 475 3.44 36.66 -6.58
CA SER A 475 2.45 36.18 -7.54
C SER A 475 3.16 35.61 -8.78
N LYS A 476 2.60 34.53 -9.36
CA LYS A 476 3.14 33.86 -10.55
C LYS A 476 2.01 33.45 -11.47
N THR A 477 2.16 33.69 -12.78
CA THR A 477 1.17 33.27 -13.77
C THR A 477 1.18 31.75 -13.97
N ASP A 478 0.04 31.17 -14.39
CA ASP A 478 -0.07 29.74 -14.72
C ASP A 478 0.94 29.33 -15.80
N SER A 479 1.17 30.17 -16.81
CA SER A 479 2.18 29.94 -17.85
C SER A 479 3.59 29.86 -17.27
N ALA A 480 3.96 30.79 -16.37
CA ALA A 480 5.26 30.77 -15.71
C ALA A 480 5.43 29.56 -14.79
N LEU A 481 4.37 29.14 -14.09
CA LEU A 481 4.38 27.92 -13.28
C LEU A 481 4.61 26.69 -14.15
N ARG A 482 3.80 26.51 -15.20
CA ARG A 482 3.91 25.39 -16.15
C ARG A 482 5.30 25.30 -16.79
N LYS A 483 5.86 26.43 -17.21
CA LYS A 483 7.22 26.49 -17.76
C LYS A 483 8.26 26.06 -16.72
N SER A 484 8.15 26.52 -15.48
CA SER A 484 9.11 26.15 -14.41
C SER A 484 9.04 24.67 -14.01
N LEU A 485 7.87 24.05 -14.17
CA LEU A 485 7.65 22.64 -13.88
C LEU A 485 7.82 21.73 -15.10
N LYS A 486 8.19 22.29 -16.25
CA LYS A 486 8.29 21.57 -17.54
C LYS A 486 7.01 20.77 -17.85
N LEU A 487 5.84 21.32 -17.49
CA LEU A 487 4.56 20.67 -17.74
C LEU A 487 4.27 20.66 -19.24
N TRP A 488 3.76 19.53 -19.71
CA TRP A 488 3.41 19.33 -21.11
C TRP A 488 2.29 20.28 -21.53
N ARG A 489 2.38 20.77 -22.76
CA ARG A 489 1.27 21.49 -23.37
C ARG A 489 0.14 20.50 -23.66
N GLU A 490 -1.08 20.98 -23.44
CA GLU A 490 -2.28 20.26 -23.88
C GLU A 490 -2.16 19.95 -25.38
N GLY A 491 -2.69 18.81 -25.78
CA GLY A 491 -2.78 18.48 -27.19
C GLY A 491 -3.85 17.42 -27.40
N LYS A 492 -3.87 16.86 -28.60
CA LYS A 492 -4.95 15.97 -29.04
C LYS A 492 -5.08 14.75 -28.12
N ILE A 493 -6.34 14.31 -27.98
CA ILE A 493 -6.69 13.06 -27.33
C ILE A 493 -6.16 11.93 -28.21
N GLU A 494 -5.45 11.00 -27.59
CA GLU A 494 -4.86 9.81 -28.17
C GLU A 494 -5.69 8.60 -27.70
N PRO A 495 -6.17 7.75 -28.61
CA PRO A 495 -6.84 6.52 -28.23
C PRO A 495 -5.86 5.56 -27.55
N VAL A 496 -6.39 4.72 -26.65
CA VAL A 496 -5.62 3.75 -25.88
C VAL A 496 -6.29 2.38 -26.03
N THR A 497 -5.50 1.35 -26.30
CA THR A 497 -6.01 -0.03 -26.38
C THR A 497 -6.14 -0.67 -24.99
N ALA A 498 -6.85 -1.79 -24.87
CA ALA A 498 -6.96 -2.53 -23.60
C ALA A 498 -5.58 -2.96 -23.06
N GLN A 499 -4.68 -3.41 -23.94
CA GLN A 499 -3.31 -3.79 -23.56
C GLN A 499 -2.51 -2.58 -23.08
N GLU A 500 -2.60 -1.45 -23.78
CA GLU A 500 -1.95 -0.20 -23.36
C GLU A 500 -2.48 0.28 -22.00
N ALA A 501 -3.80 0.21 -21.77
CA ALA A 501 -4.42 0.57 -20.51
C ALA A 501 -3.95 -0.33 -19.34
N GLN A 502 -3.78 -1.63 -19.59
CA GLN A 502 -3.24 -2.57 -18.61
C GLN A 502 -1.78 -2.22 -18.25
N VAL A 503 -0.92 -1.99 -19.25
CA VAL A 503 0.49 -1.59 -19.04
C VAL A 503 0.56 -0.25 -18.30
N MET A 504 -0.25 0.74 -18.69
CA MET A 504 -0.33 2.05 -18.05
C MET A 504 -0.73 1.99 -16.59
N SER A 505 -1.74 1.18 -16.24
CA SER A 505 -2.22 1.02 -14.86
C SER A 505 -1.10 0.48 -13.96
N ARG A 506 -0.45 -0.58 -14.43
CA ARG A 506 0.61 -1.25 -13.68
C ARG A 506 1.85 -0.36 -13.53
N ALA A 507 2.25 0.31 -14.61
CA ALA A 507 3.32 1.30 -14.57
C ALA A 507 3.00 2.49 -13.65
N SER A 508 1.72 2.85 -13.45
CA SER A 508 1.30 3.95 -12.57
C SER A 508 1.45 3.63 -11.08
N THR A 509 1.53 2.35 -10.71
CA THR A 509 1.86 1.89 -9.34
C THR A 509 3.36 1.91 -9.07
N SER A 510 4.17 1.74 -10.12
CA SER A 510 5.63 1.60 -10.19
C SER A 510 6.10 0.16 -10.43
N PHE A 511 7.04 0.01 -11.35
CA PHE A 511 7.85 -1.20 -11.54
C PHE A 511 9.19 -1.04 -10.81
N TYR A 512 9.41 -1.81 -9.74
CA TYR A 512 10.73 -1.91 -9.12
C TYR A 512 11.75 -2.51 -10.09
N LEU A 513 12.91 -1.87 -10.24
CA LEU A 513 13.92 -2.31 -11.20
C LEU A 513 14.46 -3.71 -10.89
N ALA A 514 14.54 -4.09 -9.61
CA ALA A 514 14.87 -5.45 -9.20
C ALA A 514 13.83 -6.48 -9.65
N GLY A 515 12.54 -6.12 -9.65
CA GLY A 515 11.46 -6.97 -10.16
C GLY A 515 11.47 -7.14 -11.67
N LEU A 516 11.86 -6.08 -12.40
CA LEU A 516 12.08 -6.14 -13.85
C LEU A 516 13.27 -7.04 -14.18
N ASP A 517 14.40 -6.86 -13.50
CA ASP A 517 15.62 -7.68 -13.64
C ASP A 517 15.35 -9.17 -13.37
N ALA A 518 14.45 -9.47 -12.43
CA ALA A 518 14.05 -10.82 -12.07
C ALA A 518 12.91 -11.40 -12.95
N GLY A 519 12.34 -10.63 -13.88
CA GLY A 519 11.24 -11.07 -14.74
C GLY A 519 9.94 -11.39 -13.97
N VAL A 520 9.69 -10.74 -12.84
CA VAL A 520 8.47 -10.99 -12.04
C VAL A 520 7.24 -10.35 -12.67
N TYR A 521 7.40 -9.18 -13.31
CA TYR A 521 6.27 -8.48 -13.92
C TYR A 521 5.70 -9.20 -15.13
N SER A 522 6.51 -9.96 -15.88
CA SER A 522 5.97 -10.74 -17.00
C SER A 522 5.04 -11.85 -16.53
N GLN A 523 5.32 -12.44 -15.35
CA GLN A 523 4.46 -13.44 -14.72
C GLN A 523 3.14 -12.84 -14.23
N VAL A 524 3.21 -11.69 -13.52
CA VAL A 524 2.02 -11.01 -12.96
C VAL A 524 1.14 -10.44 -14.06
N LEU A 525 1.74 -9.80 -15.08
CA LEU A 525 1.00 -9.18 -16.18
C LEU A 525 0.56 -10.18 -17.24
N LYS A 526 1.14 -11.39 -17.25
CA LYS A 526 1.01 -12.36 -18.35
C LYS A 526 1.35 -11.71 -19.71
N MET A 527 2.37 -10.84 -19.69
CA MET A 527 2.85 -10.08 -20.84
C MET A 527 4.37 -10.19 -20.91
N ASP A 528 4.91 -10.23 -22.13
CA ASP A 528 6.35 -10.23 -22.32
C ASP A 528 6.97 -8.86 -21.95
N THR A 529 8.20 -8.87 -21.42
CA THR A 529 8.89 -7.65 -20.98
C THR A 529 9.24 -6.73 -22.15
N ASP A 530 9.58 -7.28 -23.31
CA ASP A 530 9.87 -6.47 -24.50
C ASP A 530 8.60 -5.78 -24.98
N PHE A 531 7.49 -6.51 -25.08
CA PHE A 531 6.19 -5.94 -25.44
C PHE A 531 5.75 -4.82 -24.48
N MET A 532 5.91 -5.02 -23.17
CA MET A 532 5.63 -4.00 -22.16
C MET A 532 6.52 -2.75 -22.36
N THR A 533 7.81 -2.96 -22.63
CA THR A 533 8.76 -1.85 -22.84
C THR A 533 8.41 -1.07 -24.10
N GLU A 534 8.20 -1.75 -25.23
CA GLU A 534 7.77 -1.15 -26.51
C GLU A 534 6.46 -0.37 -26.35
N THR A 535 5.51 -0.91 -25.58
CA THR A 535 4.25 -0.24 -25.27
C THR A 535 4.48 1.08 -24.52
N LEU A 536 5.33 1.07 -23.48
CA LEU A 536 5.67 2.27 -22.72
C LEU A 536 6.41 3.30 -23.58
N GLU A 537 7.36 2.88 -24.43
CA GLU A 537 8.08 3.77 -25.36
C GLU A 537 7.13 4.42 -26.37
N SER A 538 6.19 3.64 -26.92
CA SER A 538 5.15 4.13 -27.82
C SER A 538 4.27 5.18 -27.15
N LEU A 539 3.80 4.91 -25.92
CA LEU A 539 2.98 5.85 -25.14
C LEU A 539 3.74 7.13 -24.77
N GLU A 540 5.03 7.03 -24.44
CA GLU A 540 5.89 8.20 -24.18
C GLU A 540 6.11 9.04 -25.44
N LYS A 541 6.36 8.40 -26.60
CA LYS A 541 6.47 9.07 -27.90
C LYS A 541 5.19 9.82 -28.28
N ARG A 542 4.02 9.23 -27.99
CA ARG A 542 2.69 9.87 -28.15
C ARG A 542 2.37 10.90 -27.05
N ARG A 543 3.26 11.06 -26.06
CA ARG A 543 3.11 11.98 -24.92
C ARG A 543 1.89 11.65 -24.05
N VAL A 544 1.45 10.40 -24.06
CA VAL A 544 0.37 9.88 -23.20
C VAL A 544 0.85 9.76 -21.75
N LEU A 545 2.12 9.42 -21.56
CA LEU A 545 2.76 9.33 -20.26
C LEU A 545 4.17 9.91 -20.30
N ALA A 546 4.75 10.11 -19.13
CA ALA A 546 6.17 10.35 -18.95
C ALA A 546 6.68 9.45 -17.82
N MET A 547 7.86 8.88 -17.98
CA MET A 547 8.42 7.99 -16.97
C MET A 547 9.18 8.77 -15.90
N LYS A 548 9.02 8.33 -14.65
CA LYS A 548 9.62 8.92 -13.45
C LYS A 548 10.30 7.85 -12.64
N TYR A 549 11.45 8.17 -12.06
CA TYR A 549 12.23 7.24 -11.26
C TYR A 549 12.15 7.64 -9.80
N ILE A 550 11.71 6.72 -8.95
CA ILE A 550 11.39 6.97 -7.55
C ILE A 550 12.15 5.97 -6.70
N ALA A 551 12.84 6.45 -5.68
CA ALA A 551 13.44 5.63 -4.62
C ALA A 551 12.69 5.86 -3.30
N THR A 552 12.92 4.97 -2.33
CA THR A 552 12.25 5.04 -1.03
C THR A 552 12.68 6.28 -0.24
N PHE A 553 11.71 7.00 0.31
CA PHE A 553 11.94 8.18 1.14
C PHE A 553 11.89 7.83 2.63
N TYR A 554 13.04 7.63 3.25
CA TYR A 554 13.12 7.48 4.70
C TYR A 554 13.27 8.84 5.39
N GLY A 555 12.87 8.90 6.67
CA GLY A 555 13.00 10.10 7.49
C GLY A 555 12.04 11.26 7.16
N LEU A 556 11.07 11.05 6.27
CA LEU A 556 10.09 12.06 5.90
C LEU A 556 8.70 11.74 6.46
N VAL A 557 7.96 12.78 6.84
CA VAL A 557 6.55 12.70 7.26
C VAL A 557 5.62 13.22 6.15
N PRO A 558 4.51 12.53 5.87
CA PRO A 558 3.53 12.99 4.90
C PRO A 558 2.62 14.07 5.50
N ILE A 559 2.42 15.16 4.78
CA ILE A 559 1.46 16.23 5.14
C ILE A 559 0.56 16.57 3.95
N ALA A 560 -0.68 16.92 4.23
CA ALA A 560 -1.59 17.51 3.27
C ALA A 560 -1.78 19.00 3.56
N ILE A 561 -1.72 19.84 2.52
CA ILE A 561 -2.00 21.28 2.61
C ILE A 561 -3.11 21.59 1.61
N VAL A 562 -4.20 22.17 2.09
CA VAL A 562 -5.28 22.70 1.26
C VAL A 562 -5.19 24.22 1.32
N MET A 563 -5.17 24.87 0.16
CA MET A 563 -5.11 26.33 0.08
C MET A 563 -6.24 26.86 -0.78
N ARG A 564 -6.78 28.03 -0.40
CA ARG A 564 -7.78 28.77 -1.16
C ARG A 564 -7.45 30.26 -1.17
N GLY A 565 -7.54 30.90 -2.33
CA GLY A 565 -7.26 32.33 -2.48
C GLY A 565 -6.82 32.70 -3.91
N GLU A 566 -6.09 33.80 -4.05
CA GLU A 566 -5.69 34.32 -5.37
C GLU A 566 -4.80 33.32 -6.14
N SER A 567 -5.19 33.04 -7.40
CA SER A 567 -4.49 32.08 -8.28
C SER A 567 -2.99 32.38 -8.43
N GLY A 568 -2.63 33.66 -8.54
CA GLY A 568 -1.23 34.08 -8.70
C GLY A 568 -0.36 33.68 -7.51
N VAL A 569 -0.87 33.89 -6.30
CA VAL A 569 -0.19 33.53 -5.04
C VAL A 569 -0.11 32.02 -4.86
N ILE A 570 -1.21 31.30 -5.14
CA ILE A 570 -1.25 29.83 -5.13
C ILE A 570 -0.17 29.27 -6.06
N ASN A 571 -0.09 29.77 -7.29
CA ASN A 571 0.89 29.32 -8.28
C ASN A 571 2.34 29.58 -7.82
N SER A 572 2.60 30.72 -7.18
CA SER A 572 3.90 31.04 -6.61
C SER A 572 4.29 30.05 -5.50
N PHE A 573 3.37 29.81 -4.56
CA PHE A 573 3.58 28.88 -3.45
C PHE A 573 3.77 27.44 -3.92
N VAL A 574 2.93 26.98 -4.84
CA VAL A 574 3.06 25.66 -5.49
C VAL A 574 4.43 25.53 -6.15
N SER A 575 4.88 26.55 -6.88
CA SER A 575 6.20 26.53 -7.51
C SER A 575 7.33 26.35 -6.49
N ALA A 576 7.25 27.01 -5.35
CA ALA A 576 8.23 26.89 -4.28
C ALA A 576 8.19 25.49 -3.66
N MET A 577 7.00 25.01 -3.30
CA MET A 577 6.80 23.68 -2.72
C MET A 577 7.32 22.56 -3.62
N VAL A 578 6.97 22.58 -4.91
CA VAL A 578 7.42 21.57 -5.86
C VAL A 578 8.92 21.60 -6.09
N THR A 579 9.61 22.70 -5.78
CA THR A 579 11.07 22.82 -5.94
C THR A 579 11.83 22.48 -4.66
N GLN A 580 11.25 22.82 -3.50
CA GLN A 580 11.91 22.71 -2.19
C GLN A 580 11.56 21.40 -1.45
N ALA A 581 10.35 20.87 -1.62
CA ALA A 581 9.95 19.64 -0.94
C ALA A 581 10.69 18.43 -1.53
N PRO A 582 11.22 17.50 -0.70
CA PRO A 582 11.76 16.23 -1.17
C PRO A 582 10.83 15.46 -2.11
N SER A 583 9.53 15.46 -1.81
CA SER A 583 8.49 14.96 -2.70
C SER A 583 7.21 15.79 -2.57
N ALA A 584 6.59 16.08 -3.71
CA ALA A 584 5.35 16.86 -3.79
C ALA A 584 4.42 16.28 -4.85
N SER A 585 3.15 16.10 -4.48
CA SER A 585 2.03 15.93 -5.40
C SER A 585 1.13 17.15 -5.31
N VAL A 586 0.71 17.69 -6.45
CA VAL A 586 -0.04 18.94 -6.55
C VAL A 586 -1.28 18.74 -7.39
N PHE A 587 -2.39 19.30 -6.91
CA PHE A 587 -3.66 19.38 -7.63
C PHE A 587 -4.12 20.84 -7.59
N ILE A 588 -4.27 21.48 -8.75
CA ILE A 588 -4.79 22.85 -8.86
C ILE A 588 -6.18 22.80 -9.51
N SER A 589 -7.16 23.47 -8.91
CA SER A 589 -8.53 23.55 -9.40
C SER A 589 -8.62 24.19 -10.80
N ASP A 590 -9.73 23.96 -11.50
CA ASP A 590 -9.98 24.54 -12.83
C ASP A 590 -9.89 26.08 -12.88
N ASN A 591 -10.39 26.77 -11.84
CA ASN A 591 -10.25 28.23 -11.68
C ASN A 591 -8.87 28.67 -11.13
N GLY A 592 -8.07 27.73 -10.63
CA GLY A 592 -6.76 28.01 -10.03
C GLY A 592 -6.79 28.68 -8.66
N GLU A 593 -7.95 28.84 -8.05
CA GLU A 593 -8.15 29.49 -6.74
C GLU A 593 -8.10 28.52 -5.56
N GLN A 594 -7.98 27.21 -5.83
CA GLN A 594 -7.82 26.19 -4.82
C GLN A 594 -6.71 25.23 -5.21
N CYS A 595 -5.90 24.80 -4.24
CA CYS A 595 -4.96 23.71 -4.45
C CYS A 595 -4.97 22.71 -3.29
N LEU A 596 -4.61 21.48 -3.61
CA LEU A 596 -4.21 20.46 -2.66
C LEU A 596 -2.76 20.08 -2.95
N LEU A 597 -1.94 20.07 -1.90
CA LEU A 597 -0.57 19.60 -1.90
C LEU A 597 -0.45 18.40 -0.97
N ILE A 598 0.11 17.30 -1.46
CA ILE A 598 0.54 16.17 -0.64
C ILE A 598 2.06 16.15 -0.67
N LEU A 599 2.68 16.43 0.47
CA LEU A 599 4.12 16.62 0.60
C LEU A 599 4.73 15.57 1.50
N ARG A 600 6.00 15.23 1.28
CA ARG A 600 6.83 14.51 2.25
C ARG A 600 7.97 15.42 2.69
N LEU A 601 8.01 15.77 3.97
CA LEU A 601 8.95 16.75 4.52
C LEU A 601 9.73 16.16 5.71
N PRO A 602 10.92 16.68 6.03
CA PRO A 602 11.59 16.37 7.30
C PRO A 602 10.68 16.76 8.48
N ARG A 603 10.64 15.96 9.56
CA ARG A 603 9.73 16.18 10.70
C ARG A 603 9.85 17.58 11.33
N ARG A 604 11.09 18.06 11.53
CA ARG A 604 11.35 19.40 12.07
C ARG A 604 10.79 20.48 11.15
N ALA A 605 11.05 20.36 9.85
CA ALA A 605 10.53 21.28 8.84
C ALA A 605 9.00 21.26 8.74
N ALA A 606 8.37 20.08 8.83
CA ALA A 606 6.91 19.98 8.86
C ALA A 606 6.32 20.69 10.09
N SER A 607 6.92 20.50 11.26
CA SER A 607 6.48 21.13 12.52
C SER A 607 6.62 22.65 12.46
N GLU A 608 7.75 23.14 11.95
CA GLU A 608 8.01 24.56 11.77
C GLU A 608 7.08 25.19 10.73
N LEU A 609 6.82 24.49 9.61
CA LEU A 609 5.88 24.94 8.59
C LEU A 609 4.47 25.06 9.15
N VAL A 610 3.99 24.08 9.94
CA VAL A 610 2.68 24.14 10.61
C VAL A 610 2.59 25.35 11.56
N ALA A 611 3.68 25.72 12.22
CA ALA A 611 3.70 26.86 13.13
C ALA A 611 3.76 28.23 12.41
N LYS A 612 4.46 28.31 11.27
CA LYS A 612 4.69 29.57 10.54
C LYS A 612 3.66 29.84 9.46
N LEU A 613 3.31 28.85 8.64
CA LEU A 613 2.53 29.04 7.41
C LEU A 613 1.17 29.75 7.63
N PRO A 614 0.38 29.41 8.68
CA PRO A 614 -0.89 30.10 8.92
C PRO A 614 -0.74 31.61 9.18
N LYS A 615 0.38 32.05 9.79
CA LYS A 615 0.63 33.47 10.05
C LYS A 615 0.85 34.23 8.74
N TYR A 616 1.75 33.71 7.90
CA TYR A 616 2.04 34.29 6.59
C TYR A 616 0.82 34.27 5.67
N SER A 617 0.00 33.21 5.71
CA SER A 617 -1.17 33.11 4.85
C SER A 617 -2.26 34.12 5.24
N ASN A 618 -2.44 34.37 6.53
CA ASN A 618 -3.38 35.39 7.02
C ASN A 618 -2.97 36.81 6.59
N GLU A 619 -1.67 37.11 6.52
CA GLU A 619 -1.16 38.42 6.08
C GLU A 619 -1.47 38.73 4.60
N VAL A 620 -1.68 37.69 3.77
CA VAL A 620 -1.96 37.82 2.34
C VAL A 620 -3.36 37.33 1.93
N ASP A 621 -4.27 37.18 2.90
CA ASP A 621 -5.65 36.71 2.70
C ASP A 621 -5.76 35.37 1.94
N ILE A 622 -4.86 34.44 2.25
CA ILE A 622 -4.90 33.07 1.75
C ILE A 622 -5.34 32.16 2.88
N ASN A 623 -6.42 31.40 2.65
CA ASN A 623 -6.85 30.37 3.58
C ASN A 623 -5.98 29.12 3.40
N VAL A 624 -5.35 28.66 4.48
CA VAL A 624 -4.51 27.48 4.49
C VAL A 624 -4.93 26.54 5.62
N ASP A 625 -5.25 25.31 5.23
CA ASP A 625 -5.48 24.22 6.16
C ASP A 625 -4.38 23.16 5.98
N MET A 626 -3.81 22.68 7.09
CA MET A 626 -2.78 21.64 7.09
C MET A 626 -3.22 20.43 7.91
N TYR A 627 -2.94 19.23 7.38
CA TYR A 627 -3.34 17.96 7.98
C TYR A 627 -2.19 16.95 7.97
N SER A 628 -2.08 16.19 9.06
CA SER A 628 -1.33 14.93 9.05
C SER A 628 -2.10 13.89 8.25
N ILE A 629 -1.38 13.07 7.48
CA ILE A 629 -1.96 11.91 6.78
C ILE A 629 -1.74 10.68 7.65
N ASP A 630 -2.81 10.05 8.09
CA ASP A 630 -2.76 8.90 9.00
C ASP A 630 -2.93 7.55 8.29
N ALA A 631 -3.72 7.51 7.21
CA ALA A 631 -3.87 6.35 6.35
C ALA A 631 -3.89 6.74 4.87
N TYR A 632 -3.41 5.84 4.02
CA TYR A 632 -3.35 6.00 2.56
C TYR A 632 -3.72 4.70 1.88
N ALA A 633 -4.57 4.77 0.86
CA ALA A 633 -4.92 3.64 0.00
C ALA A 633 -4.91 4.08 -1.46
N ALA A 634 -4.16 3.37 -2.31
CA ALA A 634 -4.12 3.59 -3.75
C ALA A 634 -4.64 2.37 -4.50
N TYR A 635 -5.21 2.64 -5.66
CA TYR A 635 -5.88 1.70 -6.58
C TYR A 635 -5.47 2.03 -8.02
N MET A 636 -4.18 2.27 -8.24
CA MET A 636 -3.61 2.66 -9.53
C MET A 636 -3.25 1.45 -10.37
N ASN A 637 -2.99 0.30 -9.76
CA ASN A 637 -2.54 -0.93 -10.39
C ASN A 637 -3.45 -1.43 -11.53
N ASP A 638 -4.74 -1.12 -11.48
CA ASP A 638 -5.76 -1.50 -12.46
C ASP A 638 -6.56 -0.30 -13.02
N ILE A 639 -6.28 0.94 -12.61
CA ILE A 639 -7.18 2.10 -12.81
C ILE A 639 -7.62 2.33 -14.26
N TYR A 640 -6.70 2.27 -15.23
CA TYR A 640 -7.05 2.51 -16.64
C TYR A 640 -7.66 1.27 -17.28
N SER A 641 -7.18 0.07 -16.96
CA SER A 641 -7.79 -1.17 -17.45
C SER A 641 -9.20 -1.39 -16.90
N ARG A 642 -9.48 -0.91 -15.67
CA ARG A 642 -10.80 -0.98 -15.05
C ARG A 642 -11.78 0.01 -15.67
N LEU A 643 -11.31 1.18 -16.10
CA LEU A 643 -12.14 2.25 -16.64
C LEU A 643 -12.33 2.17 -18.16
N LEU A 644 -11.50 1.43 -18.89
CA LEU A 644 -11.66 1.27 -20.33
C LEU A 644 -12.70 0.18 -20.63
N LEU A 645 -13.77 0.55 -21.32
CA LEU A 645 -14.82 -0.37 -21.76
C LEU A 645 -14.39 -1.11 -23.03
N GLU A 646 -15.08 -2.22 -23.34
CA GLU A 646 -14.79 -3.05 -24.52
C GLU A 646 -14.94 -2.29 -25.84
N ASP A 647 -15.81 -1.28 -25.89
CA ASP A 647 -16.01 -0.40 -27.04
C ASP A 647 -14.91 0.67 -27.20
N GLY A 648 -13.93 0.70 -26.30
CA GLY A 648 -12.83 1.66 -26.27
C GLY A 648 -13.20 3.02 -25.65
N SER A 649 -14.42 3.18 -25.14
CA SER A 649 -14.81 4.37 -24.38
C SER A 649 -14.44 4.27 -22.91
N TRP A 650 -14.41 5.41 -22.22
CA TRP A 650 -14.17 5.45 -20.77
C TRP A 650 -15.47 5.33 -20.01
N ASP A 651 -15.45 4.49 -18.98
CA ASP A 651 -16.55 4.29 -18.07
C ASP A 651 -16.99 5.63 -17.45
N SER A 652 -18.31 5.84 -17.45
CA SER A 652 -18.95 7.04 -16.93
C SER A 652 -19.97 6.73 -15.83
N ASP A 653 -20.06 5.48 -15.38
CA ASP A 653 -20.98 5.07 -14.33
C ASP A 653 -20.58 5.68 -12.98
N ILE A 654 -21.44 6.54 -12.43
CA ILE A 654 -21.26 7.17 -11.11
C ILE A 654 -22.26 6.65 -10.07
N SER A 655 -23.01 5.58 -10.37
CA SER A 655 -24.08 5.08 -9.51
C SER A 655 -23.59 4.70 -8.11
N GLY A 656 -22.34 4.21 -7.99
CA GLY A 656 -21.69 3.99 -6.70
C GLY A 656 -21.53 5.27 -5.87
N LEU A 657 -21.17 6.40 -6.49
CA LEU A 657 -21.09 7.71 -5.82
C LEU A 657 -22.49 8.22 -5.43
N GLU A 658 -23.48 8.08 -6.30
CA GLU A 658 -24.87 8.43 -6.01
C GLU A 658 -25.44 7.65 -4.82
N SER A 659 -25.07 6.37 -4.69
CA SER A 659 -25.53 5.55 -3.58
C SER A 659 -24.96 5.99 -2.22
N GLN A 660 -23.83 6.70 -2.20
CA GLN A 660 -23.25 7.27 -0.97
C GLN A 660 -24.00 8.54 -0.52
N SER A 661 -24.51 9.34 -1.47
CA SER A 661 -25.17 10.62 -1.16
C SER A 661 -26.56 10.45 -0.57
N ARG A 662 -27.27 9.37 -0.95
CA ARG A 662 -28.69 9.13 -0.60
C ARG A 662 -28.94 8.59 0.81
N VAL A 663 -27.90 8.30 1.61
CA VAL A 663 -28.08 7.93 3.03
C VAL A 663 -28.39 9.15 3.91
N SER A 664 -28.36 10.36 3.33
CA SER A 664 -28.71 11.65 3.94
C SER A 664 -30.21 11.85 4.23
N GLY A 665 -30.96 10.78 4.53
CA GLY A 665 -32.30 10.83 5.10
C GLY A 665 -32.31 10.87 6.63
N VAL A 666 -31.16 10.71 7.29
CA VAL A 666 -31.02 10.84 8.74
C VAL A 666 -30.57 12.26 9.07
N GLY A 667 -31.57 13.13 9.28
CA GLY A 667 -31.52 14.40 10.02
C GLY A 667 -30.27 15.27 9.88
N ARG A 668 -30.43 16.41 9.19
CA ARG A 668 -29.74 17.64 9.62
C ARG A 668 -30.09 17.85 11.10
N ARG A 669 -29.14 17.63 11.99
CA ARG A 669 -29.10 18.19 13.35
C ARG A 669 -27.82 18.98 13.50
#